data_AF-A0A8T5ALG7-F1
#
_entry.id   AF-A0A8T5ALG7-F1
#
_cell.length_a   1.000
_cell.length_b   1.000
_cell.length_c   1.000
_cell.angle_alpha   90.00
_cell.angle_beta   90.00
_cell.angle_gamma   90.00
#
_symmetry.space_group_name_H-M   'P 1'
#
loop_
_entity.id
_entity.type
_entity.pdbx_description
1 polymer ?
#
loop_
_entity_poly.entity_id
_entity_poly.type
_entity_poly.pdbx_seq_one_letter_code
_entity_poly.pdbx_strand_id
1 'polypeptide(L)'
;MSSRGSTWASLSGELSREKLAERLGALKDWLASMPRAPTLEYLLLGLIVALAAMLRALPMRWGIFLSEFDPYQQYRMAEHILNHGFSSWFTWHDHMSWYPWGRETPITNYPGVAFTAAITYRALKALGLELTLLQWCIIFPIVFGSLTCVAAYLLGREIGGGGVGLFSALLLAFSSSHINRTSLGFFDDETIGIFLMLLFFTFFLKASSREATIRTVVNYSLLAGLSLGYLAASWGAFRYPLGLAALYSAVMVFLRRGGRNLLLTYGIAFGTALMAMFQIPRLGYVFLKELTILAIIGVFVLLAVSEASKIIKTELGKAAMVLTIIAVLAAAGYLLLRMGIISSLEGKFSAVLNPGIRVAMPLVESVAEHRPGTWASIFYEFGALIFLGTFGFYFTARSGRPGDIFLILFGLTSAYFASSFVRLTLLMSPAFAILSAMAINELAKPSLSLLKEKVALPRRKVIARVGKEYGVAGIMIILIALMPTFYYATRSAYSPTTIATSSIPVAPSGDEVVKYQDWLHALLWMRNNLPDDAVVMSWWDYGYWITAIADKRSLADNGTINATQIAVIACTFLSNETWAIPIMKRYNVTHVAIFVTWTRDEKGGIRYYGYGEDNKWYWMAKIGNGTSIGDLTFHFYQRRLEDEVRFTRIVSSGGKMLANDTIAGKSGIADTTILGKMIMMGISPGSTESDYLENVFTSANRFVLVYKVLYLKTANLTLELSPKSITYGESIAALGQLKSPEGEPIPGKEVIVESLRQGATTWEEITRVNTSRNGTYLVTWNPQAGNYSIRARWPGEKGAYTESISPLQQLTVNRSSAGITCELSNSTITIGDEVRVRVGLSIPTNEGNVTLQYRVEDGEWTPIKVGLLENGTYLTTWSPEATGRIEVRAVWSGGFNYNPAASDPVVLEVKPKE
;
A
#
# COMPACT_ATOMS: atom_id res chain seq x y z
N MET A 1 22.50 65.73 -26.07
CA MET A 1 21.62 65.00 -25.13
C MET A 1 20.37 64.55 -25.89
N SER A 2 20.44 63.40 -26.57
CA SER A 2 19.40 62.93 -27.50
C SER A 2 19.50 61.41 -27.65
N SER A 3 18.59 60.62 -27.07
CA SER A 3 18.29 59.23 -27.51
C SER A 3 17.23 58.49 -26.66
N ARG A 4 16.06 59.10 -26.36
CA ARG A 4 14.96 58.38 -25.67
C ARG A 4 13.57 58.54 -26.27
N GLY A 5 13.45 59.00 -27.52
CA GLY A 5 12.16 59.24 -28.17
C GLY A 5 11.76 58.33 -29.33
N SER A 6 12.62 57.40 -29.78
CA SER A 6 12.45 56.76 -31.11
C SER A 6 11.92 55.32 -31.12
N THR A 7 11.67 54.66 -29.99
CA THR A 7 11.28 53.23 -29.97
C THR A 7 9.77 52.97 -29.89
N TRP A 8 8.95 53.96 -29.54
CA TRP A 8 7.49 53.80 -29.52
C TRP A 8 6.81 54.12 -30.86
N ALA A 9 7.49 54.83 -31.77
CA ALA A 9 6.97 55.14 -33.10
C ALA A 9 7.27 54.04 -34.15
N SER A 10 8.21 53.11 -33.88
CA SER A 10 8.49 51.99 -34.79
C SER A 10 7.56 50.78 -34.57
N LEU A 11 6.98 50.64 -33.36
CA LEU A 11 6.05 49.56 -33.02
C LEU A 11 4.59 49.88 -33.41
N SER A 12 4.22 51.16 -33.51
CA SER A 12 2.88 51.57 -33.99
C SER A 12 2.72 51.46 -35.52
N GLY A 13 3.83 51.41 -36.27
CA GLY A 13 3.86 51.19 -37.72
C GLY A 13 3.89 49.70 -38.14
N GLU A 14 4.08 48.77 -37.21
CA GLU A 14 4.00 47.31 -37.44
C GLU A 14 2.60 46.73 -37.14
N LEU A 15 1.75 47.49 -36.44
CA LEU A 15 0.38 47.13 -36.07
C LEU A 15 -0.67 48.00 -36.78
N SER A 16 -0.36 48.53 -37.97
CA SER A 16 -1.36 49.24 -38.77
C SER A 16 -2.43 48.26 -39.26
N ARG A 17 -3.70 48.69 -39.22
CA ARG A 17 -4.85 47.90 -39.74
C ARG A 17 -4.62 47.41 -41.17
N GLU A 18 -3.87 48.17 -41.96
CA GLU A 18 -3.53 47.84 -43.35
C GLU A 18 -2.56 46.66 -43.46
N LYS A 19 -1.47 46.59 -42.66
CA LYS A 19 -0.56 45.44 -42.66
C LYS A 19 -1.20 44.17 -42.09
N LEU A 20 -2.11 44.33 -41.12
CA LEU A 20 -2.88 43.23 -40.56
C LEU A 20 -3.91 42.70 -41.58
N ALA A 21 -4.57 43.61 -42.32
CA ALA A 21 -5.44 43.26 -43.43
C ALA A 21 -4.68 42.66 -44.62
N GLU A 22 -3.44 43.08 -44.87
CA GLU A 22 -2.56 42.54 -45.90
C GLU A 22 -2.02 41.15 -45.50
N ARG A 23 -1.70 40.92 -44.21
CA ARG A 23 -1.37 39.58 -43.69
C ARG A 23 -2.57 38.64 -43.66
N LEU A 24 -3.76 39.14 -43.30
CA LEU A 24 -5.01 38.38 -43.38
C LEU A 24 -5.44 38.12 -44.82
N GLY A 25 -5.18 39.06 -45.73
CA GLY A 25 -5.36 38.94 -47.17
C GLY A 25 -4.41 37.92 -47.77
N ALA A 26 -3.12 37.97 -47.41
CA ALA A 26 -2.12 36.98 -47.79
C ALA A 26 -2.44 35.60 -47.21
N LEU A 27 -2.97 35.51 -45.99
CA LEU A 27 -3.46 34.26 -45.40
C LEU A 27 -4.67 33.73 -46.17
N LYS A 28 -5.60 34.60 -46.57
CA LYS A 28 -6.79 34.27 -47.36
C LYS A 28 -6.44 33.81 -48.77
N ASP A 29 -5.50 34.48 -49.43
CA ASP A 29 -5.01 34.14 -50.77
C ASP A 29 -4.16 32.86 -50.74
N TRP A 30 -3.37 32.67 -49.67
CA TRP A 30 -2.66 31.42 -49.41
C TRP A 30 -3.63 30.25 -49.16
N LEU A 31 -4.68 30.44 -48.34
CA LEU A 31 -5.74 29.47 -48.13
C LEU A 31 -6.54 29.17 -49.41
N ALA A 32 -6.76 30.17 -50.27
CA ALA A 32 -7.45 30.02 -51.55
C ALA A 32 -6.58 29.32 -52.61
N SER A 33 -5.25 29.43 -52.53
CA SER A 33 -4.29 28.79 -53.44
C SER A 33 -4.05 27.30 -53.15
N MET A 34 -4.47 26.79 -51.99
CA MET A 34 -4.27 25.38 -51.65
C MET A 34 -5.24 24.44 -52.41
N PRO A 35 -4.79 23.24 -52.79
CA PRO A 35 -5.68 22.21 -53.30
C PRO A 35 -6.76 21.87 -52.25
N ARG A 36 -8.05 21.99 -52.61
CA ARG A 36 -9.18 21.88 -51.66
C ARG A 36 -9.20 20.58 -50.85
N ALA A 37 -8.71 19.47 -51.38
CA ALA A 37 -8.76 18.15 -50.74
C ALA A 37 -7.80 18.02 -49.53
N PRO A 38 -6.48 18.27 -49.63
CA PRO A 38 -5.57 18.24 -48.48
C PRO A 38 -5.91 19.31 -47.45
N THR A 39 -6.38 20.50 -47.85
CA THR A 39 -6.80 21.53 -46.89
C THR A 39 -7.97 21.06 -46.03
N LEU A 40 -8.96 20.40 -46.63
CA LEU A 40 -10.10 19.82 -45.91
C LEU A 40 -9.64 18.70 -44.96
N GLU A 41 -8.71 17.85 -45.41
CA GLU A 41 -8.14 16.78 -44.59
C GLU A 41 -7.42 17.33 -43.36
N TYR A 42 -6.58 18.37 -43.51
CA TYR A 42 -5.90 19.02 -42.38
C TYR A 42 -6.87 19.77 -41.46
N LEU A 43 -7.91 20.41 -42.01
CA LEU A 43 -8.92 21.08 -41.21
C LEU A 43 -9.73 20.08 -40.37
N LEU A 44 -10.12 18.95 -40.96
CA LEU A 44 -10.80 17.87 -40.24
C LEU A 44 -9.90 17.26 -39.16
N LEU A 45 -8.62 17.05 -39.46
CA LEU A 45 -7.65 16.59 -38.47
C LEU A 45 -7.51 17.62 -37.32
N GLY A 46 -7.44 18.91 -37.63
CA GLY A 46 -7.43 19.98 -36.62
C GLY A 46 -8.66 19.96 -35.73
N LEU A 47 -9.85 19.72 -36.29
CA LEU A 47 -11.09 19.56 -35.53
C LEU A 47 -11.06 18.32 -34.63
N ILE A 48 -10.56 17.19 -35.13
CA ILE A 48 -10.41 15.95 -34.34
C ILE A 48 -9.46 16.17 -33.17
N VAL A 49 -8.34 16.86 -33.39
CA VAL A 49 -7.37 17.20 -32.34
C VAL A 49 -7.99 18.13 -31.29
N ALA A 50 -8.75 19.15 -31.72
CA ALA A 50 -9.47 20.02 -30.80
C ALA A 50 -10.51 19.25 -29.97
N LEU A 51 -11.30 18.37 -30.59
CA LEU A 51 -12.24 17.49 -29.89
C LEU A 51 -11.53 16.56 -28.91
N ALA A 52 -10.40 15.96 -29.32
CA ALA A 52 -9.59 15.10 -28.47
C ALA A 52 -9.08 15.84 -27.22
N ALA A 53 -8.67 17.10 -27.37
CA ALA A 53 -8.23 17.94 -26.27
C ALA A 53 -9.40 18.32 -25.35
N MET A 54 -10.54 18.73 -25.91
CA MET A 54 -11.75 19.07 -25.14
C MET A 54 -12.25 17.91 -24.30
N LEU A 55 -12.32 16.69 -24.86
CA LEU A 55 -12.73 15.50 -24.12
C LEU A 55 -11.79 15.21 -22.94
N ARG A 56 -10.47 15.30 -23.16
CA ARG A 56 -9.47 15.05 -22.10
C ARG A 56 -9.46 16.13 -21.01
N ALA A 57 -9.96 17.32 -21.31
CA ALA A 57 -10.10 18.41 -20.37
C ALA A 57 -11.38 18.34 -19.51
N LEU A 58 -12.33 17.44 -19.81
CA LEU A 58 -13.59 17.31 -19.04
C LEU A 58 -13.40 17.12 -17.52
N PRO A 59 -12.37 16.40 -17.02
CA PRO A 59 -12.16 16.27 -15.58
C PRO A 59 -11.86 17.58 -14.84
N MET A 60 -11.54 18.68 -15.55
CA MET A 60 -11.29 19.99 -14.94
C MET A 60 -12.45 20.47 -14.07
N ARG A 61 -13.67 19.99 -14.32
CA ARG A 61 -14.84 20.29 -13.49
C ARG A 61 -14.66 19.88 -12.02
N TRP A 62 -13.88 18.84 -11.75
CA TRP A 62 -13.65 18.31 -10.39
C TRP A 62 -12.44 18.96 -9.69
N GLY A 63 -11.76 19.88 -10.38
CA GLY A 63 -10.55 20.53 -9.91
C GLY A 63 -9.33 20.19 -10.76
N ILE A 64 -8.26 20.94 -10.55
CA ILE A 64 -7.00 20.81 -11.29
C ILE A 64 -6.02 20.05 -10.38
N PHE A 65 -6.10 18.71 -10.43
CA PHE A 65 -5.27 17.82 -9.63
C PHE A 65 -4.60 16.76 -10.51
N LEU A 66 -3.50 16.19 -10.02
CA LEU A 66 -2.97 14.94 -10.57
C LEU A 66 -3.93 13.80 -10.20
N SER A 67 -4.21 12.94 -11.18
CA SER A 67 -5.05 11.75 -11.01
C SER A 67 -4.19 10.54 -10.69
N GLU A 68 -4.77 9.52 -10.05
CA GLU A 68 -4.07 8.31 -9.60
C GLU A 68 -2.90 8.55 -8.64
N PHE A 69 -2.19 7.47 -8.32
CA PHE A 69 -1.05 7.46 -7.40
C PHE A 69 0.28 7.68 -8.12
N ASP A 70 0.49 6.99 -9.25
CA ASP A 70 1.77 6.94 -9.99
C ASP A 70 2.23 8.32 -10.53
N PRO A 71 1.34 9.20 -11.03
CA PRO A 71 1.74 10.53 -11.52
C PRO A 71 2.44 11.44 -10.50
N TYR A 72 2.23 11.22 -9.21
CA TYR A 72 2.89 11.99 -8.16
C TYR A 72 4.39 11.69 -8.08
N GLN A 73 4.79 10.44 -8.36
CA GLN A 73 6.21 10.10 -8.44
C GLN A 73 6.86 10.75 -9.66
N GLN A 74 6.19 10.75 -10.81
CA GLN A 74 6.67 11.41 -12.03
C GLN A 74 6.83 12.92 -11.81
N TYR A 75 5.89 13.55 -11.11
CA TYR A 75 5.98 14.95 -10.71
C TYR A 75 7.20 15.23 -9.83
N ARG A 76 7.45 14.42 -8.78
CA ARG A 76 8.65 14.53 -7.94
C ARG A 76 9.94 14.40 -8.74
N MET A 77 10.00 13.47 -9.70
CA MET A 77 11.17 13.33 -10.57
C MET A 77 11.38 14.58 -11.43
N ALA A 78 10.31 15.14 -12.03
CA ALA A 78 10.39 16.36 -12.81
C ALA A 78 10.80 17.58 -11.97
N GLU A 79 10.27 17.70 -10.76
CA GLU A 79 10.62 18.75 -9.79
C GLU A 79 12.09 18.66 -9.37
N HIS A 80 12.58 17.46 -9.07
CA HIS A 80 13.98 17.23 -8.73
C HIS A 80 14.91 17.65 -9.88
N ILE A 81 14.60 17.27 -11.13
CA ILE A 81 15.38 17.63 -12.33
C ILE A 81 15.44 19.15 -12.53
N LEU A 82 14.34 19.86 -12.27
CA LEU A 82 14.30 21.30 -12.46
C LEU A 82 15.10 22.04 -11.38
N ASN A 83 15.05 21.56 -10.14
CA ASN A 83 15.73 22.18 -9.01
C ASN A 83 17.24 21.88 -8.98
N HIS A 84 17.67 20.68 -9.36
CA HIS A 84 19.06 20.22 -9.22
C HIS A 84 19.79 19.98 -10.55
N GLY A 85 19.07 19.99 -11.68
CA GLY A 85 19.61 19.76 -13.03
C GLY A 85 19.34 18.36 -13.58
N PHE A 86 19.57 18.18 -14.89
CA PHE A 86 19.33 16.88 -15.57
C PHE A 86 20.31 15.78 -15.14
N SER A 87 21.56 16.14 -14.82
CA SER A 87 22.58 15.18 -14.41
C SER A 87 22.33 14.61 -13.01
N SER A 88 21.72 15.38 -12.10
CA SER A 88 21.48 14.94 -10.72
C SER A 88 20.54 13.74 -10.65
N TRP A 89 19.63 13.60 -11.62
CA TRP A 89 18.71 12.47 -11.69
C TRP A 89 19.44 11.12 -11.75
N PHE A 90 20.59 11.05 -12.43
CA PHE A 90 21.38 9.82 -12.58
C PHE A 90 22.12 9.38 -11.31
N THR A 91 22.21 10.26 -10.31
CA THR A 91 22.86 9.97 -9.01
C THR A 91 21.90 10.14 -7.84
N TRP A 92 20.59 10.25 -8.11
CA TRP A 92 19.61 10.57 -7.08
C TRP A 92 19.21 9.34 -6.27
N HIS A 93 19.62 9.35 -5.00
CA HIS A 93 19.12 8.48 -3.97
C HIS A 93 18.00 9.18 -3.18
N ASP A 94 16.81 8.59 -3.18
CA ASP A 94 15.63 9.12 -2.51
C ASP A 94 15.48 8.52 -1.11
N HIS A 95 15.75 9.33 -0.08
CA HIS A 95 15.60 8.92 1.32
C HIS A 95 14.17 9.06 1.88
N MET A 96 13.23 9.63 1.11
CA MET A 96 11.84 9.82 1.55
C MET A 96 10.98 8.58 1.30
N SER A 97 11.23 7.86 0.21
CA SER A 97 10.56 6.60 -0.09
C SER A 97 11.36 5.40 0.44
N TRP A 98 10.67 4.33 0.84
CA TRP A 98 11.29 3.07 1.30
C TRP A 98 12.23 3.23 2.51
N TYR A 99 11.81 4.02 3.50
CA TYR A 99 12.57 4.19 4.75
C TYR A 99 12.73 2.87 5.51
N PRO A 100 13.88 2.61 6.19
CA PRO A 100 15.15 3.38 6.19
C PRO A 100 16.11 3.21 4.99
N TRP A 101 15.84 2.31 4.05
CA TRP A 101 16.80 1.97 2.99
C TRP A 101 16.94 3.06 1.93
N GLY A 102 15.85 3.78 1.64
CA GLY A 102 15.77 4.69 0.52
C GLY A 102 15.57 3.98 -0.82
N ARG A 103 15.46 4.76 -1.89
CA ARG A 103 15.23 4.30 -3.26
C ARG A 103 16.24 4.90 -4.22
N GLU A 104 16.98 4.03 -4.91
CA GLU A 104 17.83 4.43 -6.04
C GLU A 104 16.96 4.73 -7.27
N THR A 105 16.73 6.02 -7.55
CA THR A 105 15.83 6.44 -8.64
C THR A 105 16.29 5.96 -10.03
N PRO A 106 17.58 6.05 -10.42
CA PRO A 106 18.03 5.72 -11.78
C PRO A 106 17.75 4.27 -12.21
N ILE A 107 17.87 3.34 -11.27
CA ILE A 107 17.72 1.90 -11.53
C ILE A 107 16.27 1.43 -11.33
N THR A 108 15.45 2.18 -10.60
CA THR A 108 14.06 1.81 -10.31
C THR A 108 13.04 2.50 -11.22
N ASN A 109 13.40 3.60 -11.90
CA ASN A 109 12.50 4.41 -12.73
C ASN A 109 12.99 4.58 -14.17
N TYR A 110 12.06 4.99 -15.03
CA TYR A 110 12.32 5.41 -16.40
C TYR A 110 12.37 6.96 -16.46
N PRO A 111 13.40 7.59 -17.05
CA PRO A 111 13.55 9.05 -17.02
C PRO A 111 12.68 9.80 -18.03
N GLY A 112 12.18 9.13 -19.07
CA GLY A 112 11.69 9.76 -20.29
C GLY A 112 10.53 10.74 -20.08
N VAL A 113 9.55 10.39 -19.25
CA VAL A 113 8.39 11.24 -18.96
C VAL A 113 8.81 12.50 -18.21
N ALA A 114 9.52 12.34 -17.09
CA ALA A 114 10.02 13.44 -16.29
C ALA A 114 10.94 14.39 -17.07
N PHE A 115 11.79 13.83 -17.95
CA PHE A 115 12.67 14.62 -18.82
C PHE A 115 11.86 15.40 -19.86
N THR A 116 10.87 14.77 -20.51
CA THR A 116 9.98 15.46 -21.45
C THR A 116 9.27 16.62 -20.76
N ALA A 117 8.72 16.38 -19.58
CA ALA A 117 8.00 17.40 -18.80
C ALA A 117 8.90 18.57 -18.41
N ALA A 118 10.12 18.30 -17.92
CA ALA A 118 11.07 19.35 -17.55
C ALA A 118 11.53 20.18 -18.77
N ILE A 119 11.82 19.55 -19.91
CA ILE A 119 12.24 20.24 -21.15
C ILE A 119 11.10 21.10 -21.69
N THR A 120 9.90 20.54 -21.80
CA THR A 120 8.73 21.26 -22.30
C THR A 120 8.32 22.39 -21.37
N TYR A 121 8.40 22.20 -20.05
CA TYR A 121 8.17 23.27 -19.07
C TYR A 121 9.17 24.43 -19.23
N ARG A 122 10.47 24.14 -19.35
CA ARG A 122 11.49 25.18 -19.61
C ARG A 122 11.23 25.92 -20.92
N ALA A 123 10.81 25.22 -21.97
CA ALA A 123 10.45 25.82 -23.25
C ALA A 123 9.23 26.76 -23.11
N LEU A 124 8.16 26.34 -22.42
CA LEU A 124 6.97 27.16 -22.20
C LEU A 124 7.28 28.40 -21.36
N LYS A 125 8.11 28.26 -20.32
CA LYS A 125 8.58 29.39 -19.51
C LYS A 125 9.43 30.36 -20.33
N ALA A 126 10.27 29.87 -21.24
CA ALA A 126 11.05 30.69 -22.16
C ALA A 126 10.17 31.45 -23.18
N LEU A 127 8.98 30.92 -23.51
CA LEU A 127 7.97 31.59 -24.34
C LEU A 127 7.14 32.64 -23.56
N GLY A 128 7.41 32.84 -22.27
CA GLY A 128 6.74 33.84 -21.43
C GLY A 128 5.43 33.37 -20.78
N LEU A 129 5.17 32.06 -20.73
CA LEU A 129 3.98 31.53 -20.05
C LEU A 129 4.24 31.37 -18.54
N GLU A 130 3.46 32.07 -17.71
CA GLU A 130 3.52 32.00 -16.24
C GLU A 130 2.71 30.81 -15.70
N LEU A 131 3.22 29.59 -15.91
CA LEU A 131 2.63 28.36 -15.37
C LEU A 131 3.53 27.76 -14.28
N THR A 132 2.92 27.14 -13.27
CA THR A 132 3.68 26.31 -12.31
C THR A 132 3.99 24.93 -12.91
N LEU A 133 5.01 24.25 -12.39
CA LEU A 133 5.35 22.89 -12.83
C LEU A 133 4.16 21.93 -12.68
N LEU A 134 3.48 22.00 -11.53
CA LEU A 134 2.33 21.15 -11.24
C LEU A 134 1.21 21.37 -12.26
N GLN A 135 0.90 22.63 -12.61
CA GLN A 135 -0.10 22.95 -13.63
C GLN A 135 0.29 22.38 -15.00
N TRP A 136 1.58 22.47 -15.37
CA TRP A 136 2.06 21.87 -16.60
C TRP A 136 1.92 20.34 -16.61
N CYS A 137 2.35 19.66 -15.54
CA CYS A 137 2.20 18.21 -15.40
C CYS A 137 0.72 17.77 -15.51
N ILE A 138 -0.22 18.57 -15.02
CA ILE A 138 -1.67 18.26 -15.10
C ILE A 138 -2.20 18.41 -16.55
N ILE A 139 -1.71 19.39 -17.31
CA ILE A 139 -2.12 19.64 -18.71
C ILE A 139 -1.37 18.73 -19.70
N PHE A 140 -0.17 18.27 -19.34
CA PHE A 140 0.72 17.46 -20.16
C PHE A 140 0.02 16.29 -20.89
N PRO A 141 -0.84 15.47 -20.24
CA PRO A 141 -1.52 14.35 -20.88
C PRO A 141 -2.50 14.78 -21.99
N ILE A 142 -3.12 15.96 -21.87
CA ILE A 142 -4.05 16.49 -22.87
C ILE A 142 -3.30 16.75 -24.19
N VAL A 143 -2.13 17.38 -24.08
CA VAL A 143 -1.29 17.72 -25.24
C VAL A 143 -0.83 16.44 -25.94
N PHE A 144 -0.17 15.53 -25.20
CA PHE A 144 0.36 14.30 -25.79
C PHE A 144 -0.74 13.34 -26.24
N GLY A 145 -1.84 13.20 -25.48
CA GLY A 145 -2.99 12.39 -25.89
C GLY A 145 -3.66 12.89 -27.18
N SER A 146 -3.68 14.21 -27.41
CA SER A 146 -4.17 14.79 -28.66
C SER A 146 -3.16 14.59 -29.81
N LEU A 147 -1.87 14.69 -29.54
CA LEU A 147 -0.80 14.36 -30.51
C LEU A 147 -0.79 12.87 -30.88
N THR A 148 -1.16 11.98 -29.98
CA THR A 148 -1.33 10.54 -30.28
C THR A 148 -2.40 10.33 -31.34
N CYS A 149 -3.46 11.14 -31.38
CA CYS A 149 -4.47 11.07 -32.44
C CYS A 149 -3.87 11.44 -33.81
N VAL A 150 -2.92 12.40 -33.85
CA VAL A 150 -2.15 12.72 -35.06
C VAL A 150 -1.24 11.56 -35.45
N ALA A 151 -0.55 10.93 -34.49
CA ALA A 151 0.27 9.76 -34.77
C ALA A 151 -0.56 8.58 -35.33
N ALA A 152 -1.78 8.39 -34.82
CA ALA A 152 -2.73 7.40 -35.34
C ALA A 152 -3.21 7.73 -36.75
N TYR A 153 -3.44 9.02 -37.06
CA TYR A 153 -3.70 9.47 -38.43
C TYR A 153 -2.55 9.11 -39.37
N LEU A 154 -1.30 9.36 -38.97
CA LEU A 154 -0.12 9.06 -39.80
C LEU A 154 0.00 7.55 -40.09
N LEU A 155 -0.16 6.71 -39.07
CA LEU A 155 -0.12 5.25 -39.23
C LEU A 155 -1.29 4.74 -40.09
N GLY A 156 -2.51 5.20 -39.81
CA GLY A 156 -3.70 4.82 -40.58
C GLY A 156 -3.61 5.27 -42.04
N ARG A 157 -3.03 6.44 -42.31
CA ARG A 157 -2.78 6.96 -43.66
C ARG A 157 -1.78 6.12 -44.43
N GLU A 158 -0.70 5.66 -43.79
CA GLU A 158 0.30 4.78 -44.40
C GLU A 158 -0.31 3.42 -44.79
N ILE A 159 -1.22 2.87 -43.98
CA ILE A 159 -1.84 1.56 -44.23
C ILE A 159 -3.00 1.66 -45.24
N GLY A 160 -3.95 2.56 -45.02
CA GLY A 160 -5.25 2.58 -45.72
C GLY A 160 -5.58 3.88 -46.47
N GLY A 161 -4.65 4.84 -46.51
CA GLY A 161 -4.85 6.15 -47.13
C GLY A 161 -5.55 7.18 -46.22
N GLY A 162 -5.74 8.40 -46.71
CA GLY A 162 -6.20 9.55 -45.90
C GLY A 162 -7.54 9.33 -45.18
N GLY A 163 -8.49 8.63 -45.81
CA GLY A 163 -9.79 8.29 -45.18
C GLY A 163 -9.63 7.40 -43.95
N VAL A 164 -8.81 6.35 -44.05
CA VAL A 164 -8.50 5.47 -42.90
C VAL A 164 -7.72 6.23 -41.84
N GLY A 165 -6.80 7.12 -42.23
CA GLY A 165 -6.11 8.01 -41.29
C GLY A 165 -7.07 8.88 -40.46
N LEU A 166 -8.00 9.60 -41.11
CA LEU A 166 -8.95 10.48 -40.42
C LEU A 166 -9.87 9.71 -39.47
N PHE A 167 -10.42 8.58 -39.92
CA PHE A 167 -11.25 7.74 -39.04
C PHE A 167 -10.43 7.14 -37.89
N SER A 168 -9.17 6.75 -38.12
CA SER A 168 -8.30 6.22 -37.05
C SER A 168 -8.08 7.26 -35.95
N ALA A 169 -7.81 8.51 -36.33
CA ALA A 169 -7.67 9.61 -35.37
C ALA A 169 -8.96 9.90 -34.61
N LEU A 170 -10.11 9.95 -35.30
CA LEU A 170 -11.41 10.18 -34.66
C LEU A 170 -11.77 9.07 -33.68
N LEU A 171 -11.63 7.80 -34.08
CA LEU A 171 -11.98 6.66 -33.23
C LEU A 171 -11.04 6.55 -32.02
N LEU A 172 -9.75 6.89 -32.17
CA LEU A 172 -8.82 6.94 -31.05
C LEU A 172 -9.09 8.13 -30.12
N ALA A 173 -9.54 9.27 -30.66
CA ALA A 173 -9.95 10.41 -29.87
C ALA A 173 -11.12 10.07 -28.92
N PHE A 174 -12.05 9.20 -29.38
CA PHE A 174 -13.19 8.67 -28.65
C PHE A 174 -12.99 7.23 -28.14
N SER A 175 -11.77 6.81 -27.83
CA SER A 175 -11.53 5.50 -27.21
C SER A 175 -11.48 5.64 -25.68
N SER A 176 -12.43 5.01 -24.97
CA SER A 176 -12.49 5.04 -23.49
C SER A 176 -11.19 4.58 -22.84
N SER A 177 -10.63 3.47 -23.35
CA SER A 177 -9.38 2.88 -22.86
C SER A 177 -8.19 3.87 -22.98
N HIS A 178 -8.09 4.58 -24.11
CA HIS A 178 -7.04 5.58 -24.31
C HIS A 178 -7.28 6.87 -23.50
N ILE A 179 -8.53 7.33 -23.40
CA ILE A 179 -8.88 8.53 -22.64
C ILE A 179 -8.56 8.36 -21.15
N ASN A 180 -8.87 7.22 -20.54
CA ASN A 180 -8.64 6.99 -19.11
C ASN A 180 -7.17 7.11 -18.69
N ARG A 181 -6.24 6.96 -19.65
CA ARG A 181 -4.79 7.03 -19.45
C ARG A 181 -4.16 8.27 -20.11
N THR A 182 -4.96 9.19 -20.64
CA THR A 182 -4.52 10.44 -21.27
C THR A 182 -5.39 11.65 -20.92
N SER A 183 -6.26 11.51 -19.93
CA SER A 183 -7.10 12.56 -19.40
C SER A 183 -6.30 13.52 -18.51
N LEU A 184 -6.88 14.70 -18.23
CA LEU A 184 -6.30 15.70 -17.35
C LEU A 184 -5.82 15.07 -16.03
N GLY A 185 -4.57 15.36 -15.66
CA GLY A 185 -3.98 14.89 -14.40
C GLY A 185 -3.34 13.49 -14.47
N PHE A 186 -3.59 12.68 -15.50
CA PHE A 186 -2.97 11.36 -15.67
C PHE A 186 -1.54 11.49 -16.23
N PHE A 187 -0.62 12.07 -15.46
CA PHE A 187 0.78 12.31 -15.86
C PHE A 187 1.65 11.07 -15.65
N ASP A 188 1.48 10.07 -16.52
CA ASP A 188 2.22 8.79 -16.44
C ASP A 188 2.80 8.33 -17.80
N ASP A 189 3.56 7.24 -17.77
CA ASP A 189 4.31 6.63 -18.87
C ASP A 189 3.48 6.41 -20.14
N GLU A 190 2.22 6.01 -20.00
CA GLU A 190 1.32 5.69 -21.12
C GLU A 190 1.08 6.88 -22.06
N THR A 191 1.11 8.11 -21.53
CA THR A 191 0.78 9.34 -22.27
C THR A 191 1.71 9.57 -23.47
N ILE A 192 3.02 9.43 -23.26
CA ILE A 192 4.04 9.53 -24.30
C ILE A 192 4.28 8.14 -24.93
N GLY A 193 4.09 7.07 -24.15
CA GLY A 193 4.35 5.71 -24.57
C GLY A 193 3.62 5.30 -25.85
N ILE A 194 2.31 5.56 -25.93
CA ILE A 194 1.51 5.21 -27.11
C ILE A 194 1.86 6.12 -28.29
N PHE A 195 2.09 7.40 -28.04
CA PHE A 195 2.53 8.35 -29.06
C PHE A 195 3.80 7.87 -29.77
N LEU A 196 4.85 7.54 -29.00
CA LEU A 196 6.12 7.04 -29.55
C LEU A 196 5.97 5.68 -30.21
N MET A 197 5.11 4.80 -29.68
CA MET A 197 4.83 3.51 -30.28
C MET A 197 4.22 3.66 -31.69
N LEU A 198 3.24 4.55 -31.86
CA LEU A 198 2.62 4.79 -33.16
C LEU A 198 3.58 5.46 -34.15
N LEU A 199 4.44 6.38 -33.67
CA LEU A 199 5.51 6.95 -34.50
C LEU A 199 6.52 5.89 -34.94
N PHE A 200 6.95 5.02 -34.03
CA PHE A 200 7.82 3.89 -34.34
C PHE A 200 7.21 3.03 -35.45
N PHE A 201 5.95 2.60 -35.31
CA PHE A 201 5.29 1.79 -36.33
C PHE A 201 5.16 2.52 -37.68
N THR A 202 4.83 3.82 -37.65
CA THR A 202 4.70 4.64 -38.86
C THR A 202 6.03 4.71 -39.60
N PHE A 203 7.11 5.07 -38.91
CA PHE A 203 8.43 5.20 -39.51
C PHE A 203 9.01 3.86 -39.95
N PHE A 204 8.79 2.80 -39.17
CA PHE A 204 9.23 1.45 -39.49
C PHE A 204 8.54 0.92 -40.76
N LEU A 205 7.21 1.05 -40.87
CA LEU A 205 6.48 0.60 -42.06
C LEU A 205 6.90 1.39 -43.29
N LYS A 206 7.03 2.71 -43.17
CA LYS A 206 7.45 3.59 -44.27
C LYS A 206 8.86 3.27 -44.78
N ALA A 207 9.79 2.96 -43.87
CA ALA A 207 11.14 2.51 -44.24
C ALA A 207 11.14 1.09 -44.84
N SER A 208 10.26 0.21 -44.37
CA SER A 208 10.18 -1.18 -44.86
C SER A 208 9.56 -1.31 -46.27
N SER A 209 8.91 -0.26 -46.78
CA SER A 209 8.29 -0.26 -48.09
C SER A 209 9.29 -0.57 -49.21
N ARG A 210 8.87 -1.39 -50.19
CA ARG A 210 9.70 -1.73 -51.36
C ARG A 210 9.93 -0.54 -52.29
N GLU A 211 9.02 0.44 -52.27
CA GLU A 211 9.11 1.65 -53.08
C GLU A 211 10.02 2.71 -52.45
N ALA A 212 10.44 2.52 -51.20
CA ALA A 212 11.29 3.47 -50.50
C ALA A 212 12.71 3.50 -51.08
N THR A 213 13.20 4.71 -51.36
CA THR A 213 14.61 4.94 -51.71
C THR A 213 15.52 4.64 -50.52
N ILE A 214 16.78 4.30 -50.75
CA ILE A 214 17.75 4.01 -49.67
C ILE A 214 17.86 5.16 -48.67
N ARG A 215 17.81 6.42 -49.14
CA ARG A 215 17.84 7.61 -48.27
C ARG A 215 16.61 7.66 -47.36
N THR A 216 15.42 7.36 -47.91
CA THR A 216 14.19 7.22 -47.13
C THR A 216 14.32 6.11 -46.10
N VAL A 217 14.81 4.93 -46.51
CA VAL A 217 15.02 3.78 -45.62
C VAL A 217 15.91 4.19 -44.45
N VAL A 218 17.10 4.75 -44.69
CA VAL A 218 18.03 5.14 -43.62
C VAL A 218 17.41 6.17 -42.68
N ASN A 219 16.87 7.27 -43.21
CA ASN A 219 16.33 8.36 -42.39
C ASN A 219 15.15 7.90 -41.52
N TYR A 220 14.17 7.21 -42.10
CA TYR A 220 13.02 6.72 -41.36
C TYR A 220 13.38 5.57 -40.42
N SER A 221 14.38 4.76 -40.71
CA SER A 221 14.86 3.72 -39.79
C SER A 221 15.58 4.31 -38.57
N LEU A 222 16.37 5.38 -38.76
CA LEU A 222 16.97 6.13 -37.66
C LEU A 222 15.89 6.76 -36.78
N LEU A 223 14.89 7.41 -37.38
CA LEU A 223 13.76 7.98 -36.63
C LEU A 223 12.94 6.90 -35.90
N ALA A 224 12.72 5.74 -36.52
CA ALA A 224 12.07 4.61 -35.89
C ALA A 224 12.86 4.13 -34.67
N GLY A 225 14.17 3.92 -34.82
CA GLY A 225 15.02 3.45 -33.73
C GLY A 225 15.17 4.46 -32.60
N LEU A 226 15.27 5.76 -32.89
CA LEU A 226 15.23 6.83 -31.89
C LEU A 226 13.89 6.87 -31.16
N SER A 227 12.77 6.72 -31.88
CA SER A 227 11.43 6.67 -31.27
C SER A 227 11.29 5.45 -30.35
N LEU A 228 11.78 4.28 -30.77
CA LEU A 228 11.77 3.06 -29.95
C LEU A 228 12.72 3.14 -28.75
N GLY A 229 13.90 3.74 -28.93
CA GLY A 229 14.86 3.99 -27.84
C GLY A 229 14.29 4.96 -26.80
N TYR A 230 13.64 6.03 -27.23
CA TYR A 230 13.00 6.98 -26.33
C TYR A 230 11.74 6.39 -25.65
N LEU A 231 11.02 5.53 -26.37
CA LEU A 231 9.94 4.74 -25.78
C LEU A 231 10.46 3.84 -24.66
N ALA A 232 11.61 3.18 -24.86
CA ALA A 232 12.23 2.36 -23.81
C ALA A 232 12.73 3.19 -22.61
N ALA A 233 13.09 4.46 -22.84
CA ALA A 233 13.41 5.41 -21.78
C ALA A 233 12.17 5.93 -21.04
N SER A 234 10.97 5.77 -21.59
CA SER A 234 9.74 6.35 -21.04
C SER A 234 8.78 5.30 -20.48
N TRP A 235 8.67 4.12 -21.10
CA TRP A 235 7.65 3.13 -20.74
C TRP A 235 8.14 1.70 -20.89
N GLY A 236 7.99 0.89 -19.84
CA GLY A 236 8.44 -0.51 -19.82
C GLY A 236 7.76 -1.43 -20.84
N ALA A 237 6.60 -1.04 -21.39
CA ALA A 237 5.91 -1.80 -22.42
C ALA A 237 6.54 -1.66 -23.83
N PHE A 238 7.65 -0.94 -23.99
CA PHE A 238 8.44 -0.89 -25.24
C PHE A 238 8.80 -2.27 -25.81
N ARG A 239 8.85 -3.31 -24.94
CA ARG A 239 9.03 -4.71 -25.33
C ARG A 239 7.95 -5.18 -26.31
N TYR A 240 6.74 -4.65 -26.23
CA TYR A 240 5.64 -4.99 -27.14
C TYR A 240 5.89 -4.53 -28.58
N PRO A 241 6.11 -3.22 -28.89
CA PRO A 241 6.43 -2.80 -30.26
C PRO A 241 7.70 -3.45 -30.80
N LEU A 242 8.70 -3.68 -29.94
CA LEU A 242 9.92 -4.40 -30.28
C LEU A 242 9.62 -5.85 -30.72
N GLY A 243 8.82 -6.58 -29.95
CA GLY A 243 8.39 -7.94 -30.29
C GLY A 243 7.47 -8.00 -31.51
N LEU A 244 6.55 -7.04 -31.66
CA LEU A 244 5.62 -6.98 -32.79
C LEU A 244 6.35 -6.70 -34.12
N ALA A 245 7.30 -5.76 -34.14
CA ALA A 245 8.10 -5.50 -35.33
C ALA A 245 9.02 -6.68 -35.69
N ALA A 246 9.54 -7.41 -34.69
CA ALA A 246 10.24 -8.68 -34.89
C ALA A 246 9.34 -9.76 -35.50
N LEU A 247 8.14 -9.96 -34.93
CA LEU A 247 7.15 -10.91 -35.43
C LEU A 247 6.73 -10.57 -36.87
N TYR A 248 6.41 -9.31 -37.14
CA TYR A 248 6.07 -8.84 -38.48
C TYR A 248 7.18 -9.16 -39.48
N SER A 249 8.43 -8.85 -39.13
CA SER A 249 9.57 -9.09 -40.01
C SER A 249 9.80 -10.58 -40.26
N ALA A 250 9.63 -11.43 -39.25
CA ALA A 250 9.70 -12.88 -39.38
C ALA A 250 8.56 -13.43 -40.28
N VAL A 251 7.32 -12.98 -40.07
CA VAL A 251 6.17 -13.36 -40.91
C VAL A 251 6.38 -12.93 -42.36
N MET A 252 6.97 -11.76 -42.61
CA MET A 252 7.32 -11.31 -43.96
C MET A 252 8.35 -12.21 -44.65
N VAL A 253 9.28 -12.82 -43.89
CA VAL A 253 10.18 -13.87 -44.41
C VAL A 253 9.40 -15.12 -44.80
N PHE A 254 8.52 -15.62 -43.93
CA PHE A 254 7.71 -16.82 -44.21
C PHE A 254 6.77 -16.64 -45.41
N LEU A 255 6.16 -15.46 -45.54
CA LEU A 255 5.33 -15.09 -46.68
C LEU A 255 6.13 -14.82 -47.96
N ARG A 256 7.46 -14.93 -47.91
CA ARG A 256 8.40 -14.65 -49.03
C ARG A 256 8.25 -13.23 -49.57
N ARG A 257 7.81 -12.31 -48.71
CA ARG A 257 7.63 -10.88 -49.02
C ARG A 257 8.73 -10.01 -48.43
N GLY A 258 9.70 -10.61 -47.74
CA GLY A 258 10.95 -9.98 -47.33
C GLY A 258 11.68 -9.28 -48.49
N GLY A 259 12.43 -8.24 -48.16
CA GLY A 259 13.19 -7.44 -49.12
C GLY A 259 14.40 -6.79 -48.45
N ARG A 260 15.35 -6.33 -49.28
CA ARG A 260 16.56 -5.61 -48.82
C ARG A 260 16.21 -4.43 -47.91
N ASN A 261 15.15 -3.69 -48.25
CA ASN A 261 14.69 -2.55 -47.44
C ASN A 261 14.25 -2.97 -46.04
N LEU A 262 13.58 -4.12 -45.90
CA LEU A 262 13.17 -4.64 -44.59
C LEU A 262 14.39 -5.04 -43.74
N LEU A 263 15.39 -5.71 -44.33
CA LEU A 263 16.64 -6.05 -43.63
C LEU A 263 17.38 -4.79 -43.14
N LEU A 264 17.55 -3.79 -44.02
CA LEU A 264 18.20 -2.53 -43.67
C LEU A 264 17.41 -1.77 -42.60
N THR A 265 16.09 -1.74 -42.73
CA THR A 265 15.20 -1.10 -41.74
C THR A 265 15.34 -1.76 -40.37
N TYR A 266 15.27 -3.09 -40.34
CA TYR A 266 15.43 -3.87 -39.11
C TYR A 266 16.78 -3.61 -38.45
N GLY A 267 17.88 -3.74 -39.19
CA GLY A 267 19.22 -3.56 -38.67
C GLY A 267 19.47 -2.15 -38.12
N ILE A 268 19.09 -1.11 -38.87
CA ILE A 268 19.31 0.28 -38.46
C ILE A 268 18.39 0.67 -37.29
N ALA A 269 17.10 0.33 -37.35
CA ALA A 269 16.15 0.71 -36.31
C ALA A 269 16.44 0.01 -34.98
N PHE A 270 16.67 -1.31 -34.99
CA PHE A 270 16.99 -2.03 -33.76
C PHE A 270 18.41 -1.73 -33.27
N GLY A 271 19.39 -1.55 -34.16
CA GLY A 271 20.74 -1.16 -33.77
C GLY A 271 20.77 0.19 -33.05
N THR A 272 20.09 1.20 -33.59
CA THR A 272 19.99 2.52 -32.93
C THR A 272 19.17 2.49 -31.65
N ALA A 273 18.07 1.73 -31.62
CA ALA A 273 17.28 1.56 -30.41
C ALA A 273 18.08 0.88 -29.28
N LEU A 274 18.84 -0.17 -29.59
CA LEU A 274 19.69 -0.87 -28.61
C LEU A 274 20.81 0.02 -28.07
N MET A 275 21.42 0.85 -28.91
CA MET A 275 22.41 1.85 -28.45
C MET A 275 21.80 2.84 -27.45
N ALA A 276 20.57 3.30 -27.71
CA ALA A 276 19.87 4.18 -26.77
C ALA A 276 19.48 3.44 -25.48
N MET A 277 18.97 2.20 -25.60
CA MET A 277 18.52 1.38 -24.47
C MET A 277 19.65 1.06 -23.50
N PHE A 278 20.86 0.80 -24.00
CA PHE A 278 22.05 0.51 -23.19
C PHE A 278 22.40 1.63 -22.22
N GLN A 279 22.11 2.89 -22.59
CA GLN A 279 22.41 4.07 -21.77
C GLN A 279 21.39 4.32 -20.65
N ILE A 280 20.28 3.59 -20.63
CA ILE A 280 19.24 3.73 -19.61
C ILE A 280 19.66 2.89 -18.39
N PRO A 281 19.95 3.50 -17.21
CA PRO A 281 20.53 2.77 -16.07
C PRO A 281 19.69 1.57 -15.61
N ARG A 282 18.36 1.67 -15.66
CA ARG A 282 17.43 0.58 -15.34
C ARG A 282 17.55 -0.64 -16.26
N LEU A 283 17.85 -0.45 -17.54
CA LEU A 283 18.02 -1.57 -18.49
C LEU A 283 19.46 -2.06 -18.49
N GLY A 284 20.41 -1.12 -18.65
CA GLY A 284 21.85 -1.34 -18.63
C GLY A 284 22.33 -2.53 -19.47
N TYR A 285 23.42 -3.14 -19.03
CA TYR A 285 23.99 -4.32 -19.68
C TYR A 285 23.14 -5.59 -19.49
N VAL A 286 22.37 -5.67 -18.39
CA VAL A 286 21.54 -6.83 -18.06
C VAL A 286 20.49 -7.07 -19.15
N PHE A 287 19.92 -6.00 -19.71
CA PHE A 287 18.90 -6.11 -20.76
C PHE A 287 19.40 -6.80 -22.03
N LEU A 288 20.69 -6.69 -22.37
CA LEU A 288 21.26 -7.38 -23.54
C LEU A 288 21.27 -8.91 -23.39
N LYS A 289 21.20 -9.40 -22.15
CA LYS A 289 21.14 -10.84 -21.82
C LYS A 289 19.72 -11.37 -21.73
N GLU A 290 18.70 -10.55 -22.01
CA GLU A 290 17.31 -10.97 -21.96
C GLU A 290 16.93 -11.82 -23.20
N LEU A 291 16.10 -12.85 -23.00
CA LEU A 291 15.60 -13.71 -24.08
C LEU A 291 14.94 -12.92 -25.25
N THR A 292 14.35 -11.77 -24.96
CA THR A 292 13.73 -10.88 -25.95
C THR A 292 14.74 -10.34 -26.96
N ILE A 293 15.95 -9.99 -26.53
CA ILE A 293 17.02 -9.50 -27.42
C ILE A 293 17.58 -10.63 -28.28
N LEU A 294 17.71 -11.84 -27.73
CA LEU A 294 18.11 -13.00 -28.53
C LEU A 294 17.12 -13.24 -29.68
N ALA A 295 15.82 -13.11 -29.42
CA ALA A 295 14.81 -13.25 -30.46
C ALA A 295 14.96 -12.19 -31.57
N ILE A 296 15.28 -10.93 -31.23
CA ILE A 296 15.57 -9.87 -32.20
C ILE A 296 16.79 -10.22 -33.06
N ILE A 297 17.88 -10.64 -32.43
CA ILE A 297 19.11 -11.03 -33.13
C ILE A 297 18.82 -12.22 -34.05
N GLY A 298 18.05 -13.21 -33.57
CA GLY A 298 17.63 -14.36 -34.35
C GLY A 298 16.83 -13.97 -35.60
N VAL A 299 15.89 -13.04 -35.48
CA VAL A 299 15.12 -12.52 -36.63
C VAL A 299 16.01 -11.71 -37.59
N PHE A 300 16.98 -10.95 -37.08
CA PHE A 300 17.96 -10.27 -37.94
C PHE A 300 18.78 -11.26 -38.77
N VAL A 301 19.29 -12.33 -38.15
CA VAL A 301 19.99 -13.42 -38.85
C VAL A 301 19.07 -14.09 -39.88
N LEU A 302 17.83 -14.37 -39.50
CA LEU A 302 16.82 -14.95 -40.39
C LEU A 302 16.59 -14.06 -41.64
N LEU A 303 16.49 -12.75 -41.47
CA LEU A 303 16.34 -11.79 -42.56
C LEU A 303 17.59 -11.75 -43.46
N ALA A 304 18.78 -11.70 -42.85
CA ALA A 304 20.04 -11.66 -43.58
C ALA A 304 20.22 -12.92 -44.45
N VAL A 305 19.90 -14.08 -43.89
CA VAL A 305 19.99 -15.35 -44.60
C VAL A 305 18.87 -15.47 -45.63
N SER A 306 17.65 -15.03 -45.33
CA SER A 306 16.57 -14.98 -46.32
C SER A 306 16.95 -14.14 -47.53
N GLU A 307 17.69 -13.04 -47.35
CA GLU A 307 18.20 -12.24 -48.46
C GLU A 307 19.34 -12.95 -49.20
N ALA A 308 20.30 -13.55 -48.49
CA ALA A 308 21.37 -14.36 -49.10
C ALA A 308 20.82 -15.59 -49.86
N SER A 309 19.70 -16.17 -49.40
CA SER A 309 19.03 -17.32 -50.02
C SER A 309 18.55 -17.06 -51.44
N LYS A 310 18.42 -15.79 -51.85
CA LYS A 310 18.07 -15.42 -53.23
C LYS A 310 19.11 -15.88 -54.24
N ILE A 311 20.33 -16.20 -53.79
CA ILE A 311 21.40 -16.78 -54.61
C ILE A 311 21.07 -18.25 -54.98
N ILE A 312 20.36 -18.97 -54.12
CA ILE A 312 19.97 -20.37 -54.34
C ILE A 312 18.81 -20.43 -55.34
N LYS A 313 18.90 -21.28 -56.37
CA LYS A 313 17.87 -21.38 -57.41
C LYS A 313 16.70 -22.30 -57.04
N THR A 314 16.91 -23.31 -56.18
CA THR A 314 15.89 -24.31 -55.84
C THR A 314 15.03 -23.90 -54.64
N GLU A 315 13.71 -24.05 -54.78
CA GLU A 315 12.74 -23.70 -53.71
C GLU A 315 12.85 -24.62 -52.48
N LEU A 316 13.15 -25.90 -52.69
CA LEU A 316 13.39 -26.85 -51.60
C LEU A 316 14.67 -26.50 -50.82
N GLY A 317 15.73 -26.07 -51.51
CA GLY A 317 17.00 -25.67 -50.91
C GLY A 317 16.88 -24.40 -50.06
N LYS A 318 16.10 -23.41 -50.53
CA LYS A 318 15.79 -22.20 -49.74
C LYS A 318 15.01 -22.54 -48.46
N ALA A 319 13.97 -23.36 -48.58
CA ALA A 319 13.15 -23.75 -47.43
C ALA A 319 13.96 -24.56 -46.40
N ALA A 320 14.76 -25.53 -46.87
CA ALA A 320 15.64 -26.32 -46.02
C ALA A 320 16.64 -25.42 -45.28
N MET A 321 17.31 -24.49 -45.97
CA MET A 321 18.26 -23.56 -45.33
C MET A 321 17.61 -22.70 -44.24
N VAL A 322 16.43 -22.14 -44.52
CA VAL A 322 15.69 -21.34 -43.52
C VAL A 322 15.32 -22.18 -42.31
N LEU A 323 14.81 -23.41 -42.50
CA LEU A 323 14.45 -24.32 -41.41
C LEU A 323 15.67 -24.77 -40.60
N THR A 324 16.79 -25.09 -41.26
CA THR A 324 18.05 -25.44 -40.58
C THR A 324 18.53 -24.32 -39.70
N ILE A 325 18.45 -23.07 -40.16
CA ILE A 325 18.91 -21.91 -39.38
C ILE A 325 18.00 -21.63 -38.21
N ILE A 326 16.68 -21.78 -38.37
CA ILE A 326 15.74 -21.72 -37.24
C ILE A 326 16.10 -22.79 -36.21
N ALA A 327 16.38 -24.03 -36.64
CA ALA A 327 16.78 -25.10 -35.73
C ALA A 327 18.12 -24.80 -35.01
N VAL A 328 19.11 -24.26 -35.72
CA VAL A 328 20.40 -23.84 -35.14
C VAL A 328 20.22 -22.71 -34.13
N LEU A 329 19.44 -21.67 -34.47
CA LEU A 329 19.16 -20.56 -33.56
C LEU A 329 18.39 -21.02 -32.32
N ALA A 330 17.42 -21.92 -32.48
CA ALA A 330 16.69 -22.51 -31.37
C ALA A 330 17.59 -23.36 -30.45
N ALA A 331 18.44 -24.20 -31.02
CA ALA A 331 19.40 -25.01 -30.28
C ALA A 331 20.42 -24.14 -29.53
N ALA A 332 20.96 -23.11 -30.19
CA ALA A 332 21.88 -22.15 -29.58
C ALA A 332 21.21 -21.38 -28.43
N GLY A 333 19.98 -20.89 -28.64
CA GLY A 333 19.21 -20.21 -27.60
C GLY A 333 18.93 -21.10 -26.39
N TYR A 334 18.55 -22.36 -26.61
CA TYR A 334 18.34 -23.33 -25.53
C TYR A 334 19.63 -23.60 -24.75
N LEU A 335 20.76 -23.77 -25.44
CA LEU A 335 22.06 -24.00 -24.80
C LEU A 335 22.50 -22.77 -23.98
N LEU A 336 22.32 -21.56 -24.50
CA LEU A 336 22.62 -20.32 -23.79
C LEU A 336 21.74 -20.10 -22.55
N LEU A 337 20.47 -20.50 -22.61
CA LEU A 337 19.57 -20.51 -21.44
C LEU A 337 20.03 -21.52 -20.38
N ARG A 338 20.41 -22.74 -20.80
CA ARG A 338 20.91 -23.78 -19.88
C ARG A 338 22.22 -23.42 -19.20
N MET A 339 23.08 -22.66 -19.89
CA MET A 339 24.33 -22.14 -19.34
C MET A 339 24.15 -20.94 -18.41
N GLY A 340 22.93 -20.41 -18.26
CA GLY A 340 22.66 -19.24 -17.42
C GLY A 340 23.23 -17.93 -17.94
N ILE A 341 23.69 -17.88 -19.20
CA ILE A 341 24.21 -16.66 -19.84
C ILE A 341 23.05 -15.71 -20.16
N ILE A 342 21.89 -16.27 -20.54
CA ILE A 342 20.67 -15.55 -20.87
C ILE A 342 19.67 -15.66 -19.72
N SER A 343 19.09 -14.53 -19.34
CA SER A 343 18.03 -14.47 -18.33
C SER A 343 16.66 -14.71 -18.96
N SER A 344 15.77 -15.34 -18.20
CA SER A 344 14.35 -15.43 -18.54
C SER A 344 13.69 -14.06 -18.51
N LEU A 345 12.52 -13.98 -19.14
CA LEU A 345 11.69 -12.78 -19.14
C LEU A 345 11.18 -12.47 -17.73
N GLU A 346 11.18 -11.18 -17.35
CA GLU A 346 10.70 -10.72 -16.04
C GLU A 346 9.30 -11.27 -15.72
N GLY A 347 9.05 -11.61 -14.46
CA GLY A 347 7.86 -12.36 -14.02
C GLY A 347 6.53 -11.77 -14.49
N LYS A 348 6.40 -10.43 -14.49
CA LYS A 348 5.17 -9.75 -14.94
C LYS A 348 4.86 -9.97 -16.43
N PHE A 349 5.88 -9.95 -17.29
CA PHE A 349 5.68 -10.14 -18.72
C PHE A 349 5.46 -11.62 -19.05
N SER A 350 6.13 -12.51 -18.31
CA SER A 350 5.86 -13.96 -18.37
C SER A 350 4.42 -14.29 -17.96
N ALA A 351 3.85 -13.58 -16.98
CA ALA A 351 2.46 -13.73 -16.56
C ALA A 351 1.44 -13.28 -17.63
N VAL A 352 1.80 -12.32 -18.50
CA VAL A 352 0.96 -11.93 -19.64
C VAL A 352 0.91 -13.05 -20.69
N LEU A 353 2.07 -13.67 -20.97
CA LEU A 353 2.19 -14.78 -21.92
C LEU A 353 1.57 -16.08 -21.40
N ASN A 354 1.66 -16.34 -20.10
CA ASN A 354 1.05 -17.49 -19.44
C ASN A 354 0.29 -17.04 -18.18
N PRO A 355 -1.04 -16.84 -18.28
CA PRO A 355 -1.88 -16.42 -17.16
C PRO A 355 -1.85 -17.36 -15.94
N GLY A 356 -1.46 -18.63 -16.11
CA GLY A 356 -1.36 -19.59 -15.01
C GLY A 356 -0.24 -19.27 -14.00
N ILE A 357 0.84 -18.61 -14.45
CA ILE A 357 1.98 -18.24 -13.58
C ILE A 357 1.58 -17.12 -12.60
N ARG A 358 0.61 -16.28 -12.96
CA ARG A 358 0.15 -15.16 -12.13
C ARG A 358 -0.40 -15.60 -10.78
N VAL A 359 -1.04 -16.77 -10.70
CA VAL A 359 -1.61 -17.33 -9.45
C VAL A 359 -0.52 -17.55 -8.40
N ALA A 360 0.72 -17.80 -8.82
CA ALA A 360 1.87 -17.96 -7.93
C ALA A 360 2.51 -16.63 -7.48
N MET A 361 1.99 -15.47 -7.93
CA MET A 361 2.54 -14.14 -7.64
C MET A 361 1.48 -13.21 -7.02
N PRO A 362 1.20 -13.31 -5.71
CA PRO A 362 0.11 -12.56 -5.05
C PRO A 362 0.23 -11.04 -5.19
N LEU A 363 1.44 -10.50 -5.17
CA LEU A 363 1.67 -9.06 -5.32
C LEU A 363 1.21 -8.57 -6.71
N VAL A 364 1.55 -9.31 -7.77
CA VAL A 364 1.10 -9.01 -9.14
C VAL A 364 -0.41 -9.22 -9.28
N GLU A 365 -0.97 -10.27 -8.66
CA GLU A 365 -2.42 -10.56 -8.70
C GLU A 365 -3.26 -9.51 -7.96
N SER A 366 -2.71 -8.89 -6.92
CA SER A 366 -3.40 -7.93 -6.07
C SER A 366 -3.80 -6.64 -6.80
N VAL A 367 -3.02 -6.24 -7.81
CA VAL A 367 -3.29 -5.08 -8.64
C VAL A 367 -4.51 -5.34 -9.53
N ALA A 368 -5.57 -4.54 -9.34
CA ALA A 368 -6.83 -4.69 -10.07
C ALA A 368 -6.64 -4.72 -11.60
N GLU A 369 -5.65 -3.96 -12.10
CA GLU A 369 -5.35 -3.84 -13.53
C GLU A 369 -4.75 -5.10 -14.16
N HIS A 370 -4.20 -6.02 -13.37
CA HIS A 370 -3.59 -7.28 -13.86
C HIS A 370 -4.58 -8.45 -13.95
N ARG A 371 -5.85 -8.21 -13.60
CA ARG A 371 -6.91 -9.21 -13.71
C ARG A 371 -7.27 -9.44 -15.18
N PRO A 372 -7.74 -10.66 -15.52
CA PRO A 372 -8.32 -10.93 -16.83
C PRO A 372 -9.54 -10.07 -17.10
N GLY A 373 -9.65 -9.58 -18.34
CA GLY A 373 -10.84 -8.86 -18.79
C GLY A 373 -12.01 -9.81 -19.02
N THR A 374 -13.17 -9.45 -18.49
CA THR A 374 -14.42 -10.12 -18.88
C THR A 374 -14.91 -9.55 -20.21
N TRP A 375 -15.70 -10.32 -20.96
CA TRP A 375 -16.34 -9.83 -22.18
C TRP A 375 -17.09 -8.51 -21.94
N ALA A 376 -17.79 -8.40 -20.80
CA ALA A 376 -18.49 -7.18 -20.41
C ALA A 376 -17.53 -5.99 -20.30
N SER A 377 -16.38 -6.14 -19.62
CA SER A 377 -15.40 -5.04 -19.50
C SER A 377 -14.86 -4.57 -20.84
N ILE A 378 -14.51 -5.50 -21.74
CA ILE A 378 -14.00 -5.17 -23.07
C ILE A 378 -15.09 -4.48 -23.90
N PHE A 379 -16.34 -4.96 -23.82
CA PHE A 379 -17.47 -4.32 -24.51
C PHE A 379 -17.78 -2.92 -23.98
N TYR A 380 -17.70 -2.68 -22.66
CA TYR A 380 -17.87 -1.35 -22.08
C TYR A 380 -16.80 -0.36 -22.57
N GLU A 381 -15.57 -0.82 -22.79
CA GLU A 381 -14.47 0.05 -23.24
C GLU A 381 -14.47 0.33 -24.74
N PHE A 382 -14.87 -0.63 -25.58
CA PHE A 382 -14.75 -0.54 -27.04
C PHE A 382 -16.09 -0.43 -27.79
N GLY A 383 -17.19 -0.91 -27.21
CA GLY A 383 -18.51 -0.90 -27.83
C GLY A 383 -18.52 -1.47 -29.25
N ALA A 384 -19.02 -0.67 -30.20
CA ALA A 384 -19.11 -1.06 -31.61
C ALA A 384 -17.75 -1.30 -32.31
N LEU A 385 -16.64 -0.79 -31.76
CA LEU A 385 -15.30 -0.96 -32.33
C LEU A 385 -14.86 -2.42 -32.36
N ILE A 386 -15.36 -3.27 -31.47
CA ILE A 386 -15.04 -4.72 -31.48
C ILE A 386 -15.57 -5.36 -32.77
N PHE A 387 -16.83 -5.06 -33.11
CA PHE A 387 -17.48 -5.59 -34.30
C PHE A 387 -16.87 -5.00 -35.57
N LEU A 388 -16.68 -3.68 -35.62
CA LEU A 388 -16.04 -3.01 -36.76
C LEU A 388 -14.59 -3.45 -36.93
N GLY A 389 -13.84 -3.65 -35.85
CA GLY A 389 -12.49 -4.21 -35.89
C GLY A 389 -12.46 -5.63 -36.45
N THR A 390 -13.48 -6.43 -36.16
CA THR A 390 -13.65 -7.79 -36.70
C THR A 390 -13.87 -7.76 -38.22
N PHE A 391 -14.74 -6.86 -38.71
CA PHE A 391 -14.85 -6.60 -40.15
C PHE A 391 -13.55 -6.05 -40.74
N GLY A 392 -12.80 -5.26 -39.98
CA GLY A 392 -11.48 -4.77 -40.34
C GLY A 392 -10.52 -5.91 -40.67
N PHE A 393 -10.45 -6.94 -39.80
CA PHE A 393 -9.65 -8.14 -40.07
C PHE A 393 -10.02 -8.79 -41.40
N TYR A 394 -11.31 -8.94 -41.69
CA TYR A 394 -11.77 -9.51 -42.96
C TYR A 394 -11.27 -8.72 -44.18
N PHE A 395 -11.43 -7.39 -44.18
CA PHE A 395 -10.98 -6.55 -45.31
C PHE A 395 -9.45 -6.49 -45.45
N THR A 396 -8.73 -6.43 -44.33
CA THR A 396 -7.25 -6.46 -44.34
C THR A 396 -6.71 -7.81 -44.82
N ALA A 397 -7.34 -8.93 -44.43
CA ALA A 397 -6.95 -10.26 -44.87
C ALA A 397 -7.20 -10.46 -46.38
N ARG A 398 -8.28 -9.88 -46.91
CA ARG A 398 -8.61 -9.93 -48.34
C ARG A 398 -7.64 -9.13 -49.21
N SER A 399 -7.21 -7.95 -48.74
CA SER A 399 -6.29 -7.07 -49.48
C SER A 399 -4.84 -7.54 -49.37
N GLY A 400 -4.43 -7.99 -48.18
CA GLY A 400 -3.15 -8.66 -47.95
C GLY A 400 -1.93 -7.82 -48.30
N ARG A 401 -1.98 -6.48 -48.21
CA ARG A 401 -0.78 -5.63 -48.42
C ARG A 401 0.17 -5.74 -47.22
N PRO A 402 1.46 -5.38 -47.35
CA PRO A 402 2.40 -5.42 -46.22
C PRO A 402 1.92 -4.67 -44.97
N GLY A 403 1.25 -3.53 -45.13
CA GLY A 403 0.64 -2.79 -44.03
C GLY A 403 -0.58 -3.50 -43.41
N ASP A 404 -1.35 -4.23 -44.22
CA ASP A 404 -2.49 -5.01 -43.75
C ASP A 404 -2.02 -6.21 -42.90
N ILE A 405 -0.93 -6.88 -43.30
CA ILE A 405 -0.32 -7.97 -42.52
C ILE A 405 0.16 -7.46 -41.16
N PHE A 406 0.81 -6.29 -41.13
CA PHE A 406 1.20 -5.64 -39.87
C PHE A 406 -0.03 -5.38 -38.98
N LEU A 407 -1.10 -4.82 -39.55
CA LEU A 407 -2.31 -4.50 -38.80
C LEU A 407 -3.03 -5.75 -38.27
N ILE A 408 -3.03 -6.87 -39.01
CA ILE A 408 -3.57 -8.15 -38.54
C ILE A 408 -2.76 -8.66 -37.34
N LEU A 409 -1.43 -8.65 -37.42
CA LEU A 409 -0.58 -9.09 -36.32
C LEU A 409 -0.74 -8.17 -35.10
N PHE A 410 -0.82 -6.86 -35.33
CA PHE A 410 -1.04 -5.87 -34.28
C PHE A 410 -2.38 -6.12 -33.57
N GLY A 411 -3.47 -6.30 -34.33
CA GLY A 411 -4.79 -6.57 -33.78
C GLY A 411 -4.88 -7.89 -33.01
N LEU A 412 -4.35 -9.00 -33.55
CA LEU A 412 -4.44 -10.31 -32.91
C LEU A 412 -3.59 -10.38 -31.62
N THR A 413 -2.37 -9.86 -31.66
CA THR A 413 -1.48 -9.90 -30.49
C THR A 413 -1.95 -8.95 -29.38
N SER A 414 -2.43 -7.74 -29.74
CA SER A 414 -2.98 -6.81 -28.74
C SER A 414 -4.28 -7.32 -28.13
N ALA A 415 -5.16 -7.96 -28.91
CA ALA A 415 -6.37 -8.60 -28.39
C ALA A 415 -6.04 -9.74 -27.41
N TYR A 416 -5.05 -10.57 -27.73
CA TYR A 416 -4.58 -11.61 -26.80
C TYR A 416 -4.06 -11.00 -25.49
N PHE A 417 -3.24 -9.96 -25.57
CA PHE A 417 -2.68 -9.30 -24.38
C PHE A 417 -3.76 -8.61 -23.54
N ALA A 418 -4.72 -7.93 -24.18
CA ALA A 418 -5.87 -7.31 -23.51
C ALA A 418 -6.79 -8.35 -22.84
N SER A 419 -6.91 -9.56 -23.40
CA SER A 419 -7.67 -10.65 -22.78
C SER A 419 -6.97 -11.20 -21.52
N SER A 420 -5.63 -11.17 -21.50
CA SER A 420 -4.83 -11.63 -20.37
C SER A 420 -4.90 -10.65 -19.20
N PHE A 421 -4.67 -9.35 -19.48
CA PHE A 421 -4.63 -8.25 -18.51
C PHE A 421 -5.53 -7.10 -18.99
N VAL A 422 -6.48 -6.65 -18.17
CA VAL A 422 -7.34 -5.49 -18.48
C VAL A 422 -6.52 -4.24 -18.77
N ARG A 423 -5.40 -4.00 -18.07
CA ARG A 423 -4.51 -2.85 -18.34
C ARG A 423 -4.08 -2.75 -19.82
N LEU A 424 -3.94 -3.88 -20.51
CA LEU A 424 -3.42 -3.95 -21.87
C LEU A 424 -4.48 -3.67 -22.94
N THR A 425 -5.74 -3.39 -22.57
CA THR A 425 -6.73 -2.83 -23.49
C THR A 425 -6.23 -1.53 -24.13
N LEU A 426 -5.36 -0.80 -23.43
CA LEU A 426 -4.68 0.38 -23.93
C LEU A 426 -3.85 0.11 -25.20
N LEU A 427 -3.19 -1.05 -25.29
CA LEU A 427 -2.44 -1.47 -26.49
C LEU A 427 -3.40 -1.89 -27.63
N MET A 428 -4.56 -2.44 -27.26
CA MET A 428 -5.60 -2.83 -28.22
C MET A 428 -6.32 -1.62 -28.84
N SER A 429 -6.45 -0.52 -28.09
CA SER A 429 -7.12 0.71 -28.52
C SER A 429 -6.67 1.23 -29.91
N PRO A 430 -5.39 1.56 -30.15
CA PRO A 430 -4.95 2.02 -31.46
C PRO A 430 -5.10 0.97 -32.56
N ALA A 431 -4.89 -0.32 -32.26
CA ALA A 431 -5.03 -1.38 -33.25
C ALA A 431 -6.48 -1.49 -33.76
N PHE A 432 -7.44 -1.53 -32.82
CA PHE A 432 -8.87 -1.63 -33.14
C PHE A 432 -9.44 -0.34 -33.71
N ALA A 433 -8.90 0.82 -33.35
CA ALA A 433 -9.25 2.09 -33.99
C ALA A 433 -8.90 2.06 -35.49
N ILE A 434 -7.70 1.59 -35.85
CA ILE A 434 -7.26 1.52 -37.26
C ILE A 434 -8.01 0.40 -38.01
N LEU A 435 -8.21 -0.78 -37.41
CA LEU A 435 -9.01 -1.84 -38.01
C LEU A 435 -10.47 -1.41 -38.27
N SER A 436 -11.08 -0.74 -37.30
CA SER A 436 -12.44 -0.20 -37.44
C SER A 436 -12.49 0.91 -38.49
N ALA A 437 -11.48 1.78 -38.54
CA ALA A 437 -11.36 2.80 -39.58
C ALA A 437 -11.26 2.19 -40.99
N MET A 438 -10.50 1.10 -41.14
CA MET A 438 -10.42 0.34 -42.39
C MET A 438 -11.80 -0.23 -42.77
N ALA A 439 -12.51 -0.84 -41.81
CA ALA A 439 -13.86 -1.36 -42.04
C ALA A 439 -14.84 -0.27 -42.46
N ILE A 440 -14.87 0.86 -41.74
CA ILE A 440 -15.75 2.00 -42.08
C ILE A 440 -15.41 2.53 -43.47
N ASN A 441 -14.13 2.69 -43.79
CA ASN A 441 -13.70 3.19 -45.09
C ASN A 441 -14.13 2.27 -46.24
N GLU A 442 -14.01 0.94 -46.08
CA GLU A 442 -14.46 -0.03 -47.08
C GLU A 442 -15.99 -0.11 -47.17
N LEU A 443 -16.70 -0.10 -46.04
CA LEU A 443 -18.17 -0.12 -45.99
C LEU A 443 -18.80 1.16 -46.52
N ALA A 444 -18.12 2.30 -46.41
CA ALA A 444 -18.59 3.57 -46.92
C ALA A 444 -18.41 3.73 -48.44
N LYS A 445 -17.54 2.95 -49.10
CA LYS A 445 -17.27 3.08 -50.56
C LYS A 445 -18.53 2.93 -51.42
N PRO A 446 -19.40 1.92 -51.23
CA PRO A 446 -20.63 1.81 -52.00
C PRO A 446 -21.54 3.02 -51.79
N SER A 447 -21.78 3.43 -50.54
CA SER A 447 -22.58 4.61 -50.22
C SER A 447 -22.04 5.90 -50.83
N LEU A 448 -20.71 6.10 -50.80
CA LEU A 448 -20.05 7.25 -51.41
C LEU A 448 -20.11 7.23 -52.94
N SER A 449 -20.06 6.05 -53.56
CA SER A 449 -20.20 5.92 -55.02
C SER A 449 -21.60 6.32 -55.49
N LEU A 450 -22.65 5.93 -54.75
CA LEU A 450 -24.04 6.33 -55.02
C LEU A 450 -24.24 7.86 -54.87
N LEU A 451 -23.55 8.49 -53.91
CA LEU A 451 -23.61 9.94 -53.71
C LEU A 451 -22.89 10.73 -54.81
N LYS A 452 -21.75 10.21 -55.29
CA LYS A 452 -20.92 10.84 -56.33
C LYS A 452 -21.50 10.69 -57.73
N GLU A 453 -22.44 9.77 -57.94
CA GLU A 453 -23.08 9.60 -59.24
C GLU A 453 -23.80 10.90 -59.65
N LYS A 454 -23.32 11.52 -60.74
CA LYS A 454 -24.04 12.62 -61.39
C LYS A 454 -25.34 12.05 -61.92
N VAL A 455 -26.46 12.72 -61.69
CA VAL A 455 -27.78 12.31 -62.21
C VAL A 455 -27.73 12.38 -63.73
N ALA A 456 -27.33 11.29 -64.39
CA ALA A 456 -27.45 11.13 -65.82
C ALA A 456 -28.86 10.58 -66.08
N LEU A 457 -29.74 11.43 -66.60
CA LEU A 457 -31.07 11.06 -67.09
C LEU A 457 -30.92 9.91 -68.12
N PRO A 458 -31.40 8.68 -67.86
CA PRO A 458 -31.24 7.59 -68.81
C PRO A 458 -32.47 7.52 -69.73
N ARG A 459 -32.25 7.70 -71.04
CA ARG A 459 -33.17 7.14 -72.05
C ARG A 459 -32.94 5.62 -72.11
N ARG A 460 -33.88 4.86 -71.56
CA ARG A 460 -34.11 3.39 -71.70
C ARG A 460 -33.03 2.41 -71.20
N LYS A 461 -33.23 1.87 -69.99
CA LYS A 461 -33.52 0.45 -69.66
C LYS A 461 -33.50 0.27 -68.14
N VAL A 462 -34.49 -0.47 -67.63
CA VAL A 462 -34.82 -0.63 -66.21
C VAL A 462 -33.89 -1.65 -65.56
N ILE A 463 -32.91 -1.17 -64.80
CA ILE A 463 -32.40 -1.84 -63.60
C ILE A 463 -32.78 -0.87 -62.48
N ALA A 464 -33.46 -1.34 -61.44
CA ALA A 464 -33.87 -0.52 -60.30
C ALA A 464 -32.63 0.16 -59.72
N ARG A 465 -32.43 1.44 -60.03
CA ARG A 465 -31.29 2.22 -59.53
C ARG A 465 -31.60 2.59 -58.10
N VAL A 466 -30.80 2.08 -57.19
CA VAL A 466 -30.79 2.46 -55.77
C VAL A 466 -30.51 3.97 -55.71
N GLY A 467 -31.47 4.76 -55.22
CA GLY A 467 -31.36 6.22 -55.15
C GLY A 467 -30.26 6.70 -54.19
N LYS A 468 -29.89 7.99 -54.28
CA LYS A 468 -28.91 8.64 -53.39
C LYS A 468 -29.25 8.51 -51.91
N GLU A 469 -30.55 8.37 -51.61
CA GLU A 469 -31.11 8.19 -50.27
C GLU A 469 -30.54 6.97 -49.54
N TYR A 470 -30.33 5.83 -50.23
CA TYR A 470 -29.73 4.64 -49.64
C TYR A 470 -28.23 4.83 -49.34
N GLY A 471 -27.55 5.66 -50.13
CA GLY A 471 -26.18 6.07 -49.85
C GLY A 471 -26.09 6.88 -48.55
N VAL A 472 -26.98 7.86 -48.36
CA VAL A 472 -27.10 8.62 -47.11
C VAL A 472 -27.49 7.72 -45.95
N ALA A 473 -28.48 6.84 -46.14
CA ALA A 473 -28.94 5.91 -45.11
C ALA A 473 -27.82 4.98 -44.64
N GLY A 474 -26.99 4.46 -45.55
CA GLY A 474 -25.84 3.63 -45.19
C GLY A 474 -24.82 4.35 -44.30
N ILE A 475 -24.52 5.62 -44.59
CA ILE A 475 -23.63 6.45 -43.76
C ILE A 475 -24.29 6.75 -42.40
N MET A 476 -25.59 7.07 -42.38
CA MET A 476 -26.32 7.33 -41.13
C MET A 476 -26.38 6.10 -40.23
N ILE A 477 -26.55 4.89 -40.77
CA ILE A 477 -26.53 3.65 -39.99
C ILE A 477 -25.17 3.46 -39.32
N ILE A 478 -24.07 3.71 -40.02
CA ILE A 478 -22.71 3.63 -39.45
C ILE A 478 -22.53 4.66 -38.33
N LEU A 479 -22.99 5.90 -38.52
CA LEU A 479 -22.90 6.95 -37.50
C LEU A 479 -23.74 6.62 -36.26
N ILE A 480 -24.98 6.15 -36.44
CA ILE A 480 -25.87 5.73 -35.34
C ILE A 480 -25.26 4.56 -34.58
N ALA A 481 -24.66 3.58 -35.26
CA ALA A 481 -23.98 2.45 -34.62
C ALA A 481 -22.78 2.88 -33.76
N LEU A 482 -22.14 4.02 -34.07
CA LEU A 482 -21.03 4.57 -33.30
C LEU A 482 -21.47 5.43 -32.11
N MET A 483 -22.72 5.93 -32.08
CA MET A 483 -23.21 6.81 -31.02
C MET A 483 -23.08 6.22 -29.61
N PRO A 484 -23.42 4.94 -29.35
CA PRO A 484 -23.20 4.34 -28.04
C PRO A 484 -21.73 4.36 -27.62
N THR A 485 -20.81 4.05 -28.55
CA THR A 485 -19.37 4.06 -28.29
C THR A 485 -18.89 5.46 -27.91
N PHE A 486 -19.32 6.49 -28.65
CA PHE A 486 -18.96 7.88 -28.35
C PHE A 486 -19.55 8.37 -27.03
N TYR A 487 -20.77 7.93 -26.68
CA TYR A 487 -21.39 8.21 -25.39
C TYR A 487 -20.59 7.61 -24.23
N TYR A 488 -20.23 6.32 -24.31
CA TYR A 488 -19.41 5.68 -23.27
C TYR A 488 -18.03 6.31 -23.15
N ALA A 489 -17.38 6.67 -24.26
CA ALA A 489 -16.10 7.36 -24.24
C ALA A 489 -16.18 8.74 -23.57
N THR A 490 -17.25 9.49 -23.85
CA THR A 490 -17.50 10.80 -23.20
C THR A 490 -17.77 10.64 -21.72
N ARG A 491 -18.54 9.60 -21.32
CA ARG A 491 -18.77 9.29 -19.90
C ARG A 491 -17.47 8.89 -19.18
N SER A 492 -16.60 8.14 -19.84
CA SER A 492 -15.28 7.76 -19.33
C SER A 492 -14.39 8.99 -19.14
N ALA A 493 -14.41 9.91 -20.11
CA ALA A 493 -13.72 11.19 -20.04
C ALA A 493 -14.25 12.10 -18.92
N TYR A 494 -15.52 11.96 -18.57
CA TYR A 494 -16.19 12.69 -17.50
C TYR A 494 -16.06 11.98 -16.13
N SER A 495 -14.96 11.28 -15.89
CA SER A 495 -14.66 10.70 -14.58
C SER A 495 -13.90 11.71 -13.69
N PRO A 496 -14.14 11.72 -12.37
CA PRO A 496 -13.37 12.54 -11.45
C PRO A 496 -11.94 12.02 -11.29
N THR A 497 -11.01 12.91 -10.94
CA THR A 497 -9.64 12.53 -10.61
C THR A 497 -9.59 11.77 -9.29
N THR A 498 -8.72 10.78 -9.19
CA THR A 498 -8.67 9.83 -8.06
C THR A 498 -8.50 10.51 -6.71
N ILE A 499 -7.66 11.56 -6.63
CA ILE A 499 -7.44 12.29 -5.37
C ILE A 499 -8.66 13.14 -4.97
N ALA A 500 -9.43 13.64 -5.94
CA ALA A 500 -10.61 14.47 -5.67
C ALA A 500 -11.73 13.68 -4.99
N THR A 501 -11.77 12.36 -5.21
CA THR A 501 -12.74 11.46 -4.57
C THR A 501 -12.11 10.46 -3.61
N SER A 502 -10.88 10.70 -3.13
CA SER A 502 -10.19 9.81 -2.20
C SER A 502 -10.13 8.34 -2.68
N SER A 503 -9.93 8.13 -3.98
CA SER A 503 -9.91 6.82 -4.65
C SER A 503 -11.25 6.07 -4.66
N ILE A 504 -12.37 6.74 -4.40
CA ILE A 504 -13.70 6.16 -4.50
C ILE A 504 -14.22 6.36 -5.95
N PRO A 505 -14.64 5.30 -6.66
CA PRO A 505 -15.04 5.36 -8.07
C PRO A 505 -16.48 5.86 -8.22
N VAL A 506 -16.80 7.01 -7.62
CA VAL A 506 -18.12 7.65 -7.67
C VAL A 506 -17.95 9.03 -8.27
N ALA A 507 -18.75 9.36 -9.28
CA ALA A 507 -18.87 10.72 -9.78
C ALA A 507 -19.85 11.49 -8.87
N PRO A 508 -19.40 12.50 -8.10
CA PRO A 508 -20.27 13.27 -7.24
C PRO A 508 -21.37 13.98 -8.04
N SER A 509 -22.62 13.96 -7.58
CA SER A 509 -23.69 14.74 -8.23
C SER A 509 -23.81 16.12 -7.59
N GLY A 510 -23.70 17.20 -8.39
CA GLY A 510 -23.86 18.59 -7.89
C GLY A 510 -22.65 19.11 -7.11
N ASP A 511 -22.90 19.89 -6.05
CA ASP A 511 -21.86 20.50 -5.19
C ASP A 511 -21.17 19.49 -4.24
N GLU A 512 -21.48 18.20 -4.34
CA GLU A 512 -20.87 17.13 -3.53
C GLU A 512 -19.38 16.83 -3.86
N VAL A 513 -18.73 17.60 -4.73
CA VAL A 513 -17.30 17.39 -5.08
C VAL A 513 -16.39 17.46 -3.85
N VAL A 514 -16.71 18.35 -2.91
CA VAL A 514 -15.95 18.54 -1.66
C VAL A 514 -16.19 17.38 -0.68
N LYS A 515 -17.24 16.59 -0.88
CA LYS A 515 -17.66 15.54 0.04
C LYS A 515 -16.62 14.43 0.16
N TYR A 516 -15.74 14.20 -0.81
CA TYR A 516 -14.85 13.02 -0.82
C TYR A 516 -13.36 13.39 -0.78
N GLN A 517 -12.99 14.56 -0.26
CA GLN A 517 -11.60 15.04 -0.19
C GLN A 517 -10.82 14.58 1.06
N ASP A 518 -11.25 13.49 1.70
CA ASP A 518 -10.66 12.96 2.93
C ASP A 518 -9.15 12.72 2.86
N TRP A 519 -8.64 12.13 1.77
CA TRP A 519 -7.20 11.92 1.56
C TRP A 519 -6.45 13.23 1.41
N LEU A 520 -6.96 14.18 0.62
CA LEU A 520 -6.31 15.47 0.44
C LEU A 520 -6.20 16.23 1.77
N HIS A 521 -7.27 16.26 2.57
CA HIS A 521 -7.26 16.88 3.89
C HIS A 521 -6.29 16.19 4.85
N ALA A 522 -6.25 14.85 4.86
CA ALA A 522 -5.33 14.11 5.69
C ALA A 522 -3.86 14.37 5.30
N LEU A 523 -3.54 14.40 4.01
CA LEU A 523 -2.20 14.66 3.51
C LEU A 523 -1.73 16.08 3.83
N LEU A 524 -2.59 17.08 3.65
CA LEU A 524 -2.30 18.47 4.02
C LEU A 524 -2.16 18.64 5.54
N TRP A 525 -2.99 17.96 6.32
CA TRP A 525 -2.84 17.94 7.77
C TRP A 525 -1.51 17.32 8.18
N MET A 526 -1.14 16.18 7.60
CA MET A 526 0.15 15.53 7.86
C MET A 526 1.33 16.43 7.52
N ARG A 527 1.26 17.16 6.39
CA ARG A 527 2.29 18.11 5.98
C ARG A 527 2.54 19.20 7.02
N ASN A 528 1.45 19.76 7.55
CA ASN A 528 1.49 20.97 8.38
C ASN A 528 1.62 20.68 9.89
N ASN A 529 1.31 19.46 10.34
CA ASN A 529 1.24 19.13 11.78
C ASN A 529 2.24 18.05 12.21
N LEU A 530 2.73 17.21 11.30
CA LEU A 530 3.73 16.20 11.66
C LEU A 530 5.15 16.77 11.56
N PRO A 531 6.09 16.33 12.41
CA PRO A 531 7.51 16.64 12.29
C PRO A 531 8.08 16.25 10.91
N ASP A 532 9.12 16.95 10.44
CA ASP A 532 9.73 16.69 9.13
C ASP A 532 10.41 15.32 9.02
N ASP A 533 10.89 14.78 10.13
CA ASP A 533 11.47 13.43 10.21
C ASP A 533 10.43 12.33 10.45
N ALA A 534 9.14 12.68 10.50
CA ALA A 534 8.08 11.72 10.77
C ALA A 534 8.01 10.64 9.68
N VAL A 535 8.02 9.40 10.14
CA VAL A 535 7.89 8.20 9.33
C VAL A 535 6.45 7.71 9.42
N VAL A 536 5.75 7.68 8.28
CA VAL A 536 4.36 7.29 8.17
C VAL A 536 4.27 5.89 7.55
N MET A 537 3.70 4.95 8.29
CA MET A 537 3.37 3.62 7.81
C MET A 537 1.95 3.63 7.21
N SER A 538 1.82 3.14 5.99
CA SER A 538 0.53 2.94 5.31
C SER A 538 0.59 1.66 4.48
N TRP A 539 -0.53 1.26 3.90
CA TRP A 539 -0.47 0.32 2.79
C TRP A 539 0.30 0.93 1.60
N TRP A 540 0.91 0.09 0.77
CA TRP A 540 1.86 0.53 -0.26
C TRP A 540 1.21 1.45 -1.31
N ASP A 541 -0.10 1.29 -1.56
CA ASP A 541 -0.92 2.09 -2.48
C ASP A 541 -0.75 3.61 -2.29
N TYR A 542 -0.55 4.06 -1.04
CA TYR A 542 -0.60 5.49 -0.68
C TYR A 542 0.77 6.15 -0.57
N GLY A 543 1.86 5.39 -0.76
CA GLY A 543 3.22 5.87 -0.50
C GLY A 543 3.64 7.08 -1.34
N TYR A 544 3.19 7.16 -2.60
CA TYR A 544 3.47 8.32 -3.46
C TYR A 544 2.71 9.57 -3.03
N TRP A 545 1.47 9.44 -2.53
CA TRP A 545 0.74 10.59 -2.00
C TRP A 545 1.38 11.14 -0.73
N ILE A 546 1.80 10.25 0.18
CA ILE A 546 2.47 10.64 1.43
C ILE A 546 3.78 11.37 1.13
N THR A 547 4.60 10.85 0.21
CA THR A 547 5.89 11.46 -0.12
C THR A 547 5.77 12.75 -0.95
N ALA A 548 4.83 12.82 -1.90
CA ALA A 548 4.71 13.97 -2.80
C ALA A 548 3.81 15.11 -2.27
N ILE A 549 2.71 14.79 -1.58
CA ILE A 549 1.76 15.80 -1.07
C ILE A 549 2.08 16.13 0.39
N ALA A 550 2.18 15.12 1.25
CA ALA A 550 2.40 15.32 2.68
C ALA A 550 3.85 15.65 3.02
N ASP A 551 4.79 15.38 2.10
CA ASP A 551 6.24 15.59 2.28
C ASP A 551 6.75 14.92 3.57
N LYS A 552 6.42 13.63 3.72
CA LYS A 552 6.81 12.77 4.85
C LYS A 552 7.37 11.43 4.34
N ARG A 553 8.15 10.76 5.20
CA ARG A 553 8.81 9.49 4.85
C ARG A 553 7.80 8.35 4.83
N SER A 554 7.83 7.50 3.80
CA SER A 554 6.98 6.32 3.69
C SER A 554 7.79 5.02 3.78
N LEU A 555 7.19 3.98 4.36
CA LEU A 555 7.82 2.64 4.43
C LEU A 555 7.75 1.89 3.09
N ALA A 556 6.69 2.06 2.32
CA ALA A 556 6.53 1.42 1.02
C ALA A 556 5.75 2.34 0.09
N ASP A 557 5.91 2.13 -1.22
CA ASP A 557 5.20 2.86 -2.26
C ASP A 557 4.78 1.93 -3.41
N ASN A 558 4.02 2.48 -4.37
CA ASN A 558 3.54 1.78 -5.57
C ASN A 558 4.64 1.20 -6.46
N GLY A 559 5.89 1.60 -6.29
CA GLY A 559 7.02 1.02 -7.01
C GLY A 559 7.22 -0.45 -6.68
N THR A 560 6.71 -0.94 -5.54
CA THR A 560 6.77 -2.34 -5.08
C THR A 560 8.16 -2.99 -5.19
N ILE A 561 9.23 -2.20 -4.99
CA ILE A 561 10.62 -2.62 -5.26
C ILE A 561 11.13 -3.70 -4.29
N ASN A 562 10.60 -3.75 -3.06
CA ASN A 562 10.96 -4.74 -2.05
C ASN A 562 9.72 -5.44 -1.49
N ALA A 563 9.41 -6.62 -2.02
CA ALA A 563 8.26 -7.43 -1.62
C ALA A 563 8.34 -7.89 -0.15
N THR A 564 9.53 -8.12 0.39
CA THR A 564 9.72 -8.54 1.79
C THR A 564 9.27 -7.46 2.76
N GLN A 565 9.60 -6.20 2.49
CA GLN A 565 9.17 -5.09 3.34
C GLN A 565 7.65 -4.85 3.27
N ILE A 566 7.03 -5.02 2.10
CA ILE A 566 5.56 -4.99 1.98
C ILE A 566 4.93 -6.14 2.78
N ALA A 567 5.52 -7.34 2.73
CA ALA A 567 5.07 -8.47 3.51
C ALA A 567 5.18 -8.21 5.02
N VAL A 568 6.24 -7.52 5.47
CA VAL A 568 6.38 -7.06 6.87
C VAL A 568 5.27 -6.07 7.25
N ILE A 569 4.96 -5.09 6.40
CA ILE A 569 3.85 -4.14 6.61
C ILE A 569 2.52 -4.90 6.72
N ALA A 570 2.28 -5.86 5.83
CA ALA A 570 1.10 -6.70 5.83
C ALA A 570 0.96 -7.53 7.12
N CYS A 571 2.03 -8.22 7.53
CA CYS A 571 2.06 -8.95 8.80
C CYS A 571 1.84 -8.02 9.99
N THR A 572 2.37 -6.81 9.96
CA THR A 572 2.20 -5.81 11.03
C THR A 572 0.73 -5.38 11.15
N PHE A 573 0.06 -5.03 10.05
CA PHE A 573 -1.37 -4.68 10.06
C PHE A 573 -2.27 -5.82 10.54
N LEU A 574 -1.92 -7.07 10.24
CA LEU A 574 -2.67 -8.26 10.64
C LEU A 574 -2.21 -8.87 11.97
N SER A 575 -1.28 -8.22 12.67
CA SER A 575 -0.76 -8.64 13.97
C SER A 575 -1.52 -7.98 15.12
N ASN A 576 -1.45 -8.55 16.33
CA ASN A 576 -1.88 -7.85 17.54
C ASN A 576 -0.81 -6.82 17.97
N GLU A 577 -1.11 -5.99 18.96
CA GLU A 577 -0.16 -4.94 19.44
C GLU A 577 1.15 -5.53 19.98
N THR A 578 1.09 -6.70 20.63
CA THR A 578 2.27 -7.40 21.16
C THR A 578 3.32 -7.69 20.08
N TRP A 579 2.89 -8.09 18.88
CA TRP A 579 3.79 -8.37 17.76
C TRP A 579 4.01 -7.15 16.86
N ALA A 580 2.99 -6.31 16.66
CA ALA A 580 3.05 -5.18 15.73
C ALA A 580 3.95 -4.04 16.22
N ILE A 581 3.86 -3.65 17.50
CA ILE A 581 4.58 -2.49 18.04
C ILE A 581 6.11 -2.67 18.00
N PRO A 582 6.69 -3.84 18.35
CA PRO A 582 8.13 -4.08 18.17
C PRO A 582 8.57 -3.97 16.71
N ILE A 583 7.74 -4.42 15.76
CA ILE A 583 8.04 -4.30 14.33
C ILE A 583 8.02 -2.83 13.91
N MET A 584 6.99 -2.08 14.28
CA MET A 584 6.91 -0.63 14.04
C MET A 584 8.13 0.11 14.62
N LYS A 585 8.55 -0.27 15.83
CA LYS A 585 9.74 0.30 16.50
C LYS A 585 11.02 0.04 15.71
N ARG A 586 11.20 -1.15 15.13
CA ARG A 586 12.36 -1.50 14.29
C ARG A 586 12.50 -0.60 13.05
N TYR A 587 11.37 -0.11 12.53
CA TYR A 587 11.32 0.80 11.38
C TYR A 587 11.17 2.27 11.78
N ASN A 588 11.32 2.61 13.07
CA ASN A 588 11.11 3.94 13.62
C ASN A 588 9.79 4.61 13.16
N VAL A 589 8.71 3.82 13.05
CA VAL A 589 7.41 4.34 12.63
C VAL A 589 6.92 5.34 13.67
N THR A 590 6.54 6.54 13.24
CA THR A 590 5.99 7.58 14.14
C THR A 590 4.48 7.63 14.07
N HIS A 591 3.93 7.45 12.86
CA HIS A 591 2.50 7.54 12.59
C HIS A 591 2.06 6.41 11.65
N VAL A 592 0.79 6.02 11.75
CA VAL A 592 0.14 5.04 10.88
C VAL A 592 -1.06 5.71 10.23
N ALA A 593 -1.13 5.71 8.90
CA ALA A 593 -2.27 6.21 8.15
C ALA A 593 -3.03 5.04 7.52
N ILE A 594 -4.35 5.01 7.74
CA ILE A 594 -5.24 4.00 7.15
C ILE A 594 -6.40 4.65 6.41
N PHE A 595 -6.86 3.98 5.36
CA PHE A 595 -8.06 4.34 4.61
C PHE A 595 -9.15 3.27 4.75
N VAL A 596 -10.34 3.68 5.15
CA VAL A 596 -11.49 2.80 5.37
C VAL A 596 -12.74 3.43 4.77
N THR A 597 -13.48 2.66 3.99
CA THR A 597 -14.72 3.16 3.38
C THR A 597 -15.93 2.48 4.00
N TRP A 598 -16.75 3.24 4.72
CA TRP A 598 -17.85 2.70 5.51
C TRP A 598 -19.11 3.57 5.48
N THR A 599 -20.22 2.98 5.88
CA THR A 599 -21.51 3.63 6.09
C THR A 599 -22.30 2.92 7.19
N ARG A 600 -23.35 3.56 7.71
CA ARG A 600 -24.29 2.93 8.64
C ARG A 600 -25.49 2.42 7.86
N ASP A 601 -25.89 1.18 8.12
CA ASP A 601 -27.17 0.68 7.64
C ASP A 601 -28.34 1.32 8.40
N GLU A 602 -29.56 1.09 7.92
CA GLU A 602 -30.80 1.62 8.52
C GLU A 602 -31.02 1.15 9.97
N LYS A 603 -30.34 0.08 10.39
CA LYS A 603 -30.38 -0.49 11.75
C LYS A 603 -29.20 -0.03 12.62
N GLY A 604 -28.35 0.86 12.11
CA GLY A 604 -27.16 1.39 12.79
C GLY A 604 -25.91 0.50 12.72
N GLY A 605 -25.97 -0.63 12.01
CA GLY A 605 -24.86 -1.53 11.75
C GLY A 605 -23.82 -0.96 10.79
N ILE A 606 -22.56 -1.36 10.97
CA ILE A 606 -21.44 -0.91 10.12
C ILE A 606 -21.43 -1.72 8.83
N ARG A 607 -21.43 -1.03 7.69
CA ARG A 607 -21.28 -1.64 6.36
C ARG A 607 -20.11 -0.99 5.63
N TYR A 608 -19.24 -1.81 5.07
CA TYR A 608 -18.07 -1.35 4.30
C TYR A 608 -18.37 -1.25 2.80
N TYR A 609 -17.82 -0.24 2.13
CA TYR A 609 -17.90 -0.10 0.67
C TYR A 609 -16.83 -0.94 -0.06
N GLY A 610 -15.70 -1.23 0.60
CA GLY A 610 -14.68 -2.16 0.09
C GLY A 610 -13.57 -1.53 -0.76
N TYR A 611 -13.33 -0.22 -0.66
CA TYR A 611 -12.33 0.48 -1.47
C TYR A 611 -10.99 0.74 -0.76
N GLY A 612 -10.94 0.61 0.57
CA GLY A 612 -9.72 0.79 1.37
C GLY A 612 -9.24 -0.51 2.01
N GLU A 613 -8.57 -0.35 3.14
CA GLU A 613 -8.00 -1.41 3.96
C GLU A 613 -9.08 -2.35 4.52
N ASP A 614 -10.34 -1.92 4.55
CA ASP A 614 -11.53 -2.74 4.87
C ASP A 614 -11.74 -3.94 3.94
N ASN A 615 -11.19 -3.92 2.73
CA ASN A 615 -11.22 -5.03 1.78
C ASN A 615 -9.81 -5.48 1.36
N LYS A 616 -8.82 -4.57 1.38
CA LYS A 616 -7.44 -4.88 1.00
C LYS A 616 -6.71 -5.77 2.02
N TRP A 617 -7.20 -5.90 3.26
CA TRP A 617 -6.61 -6.79 4.27
C TRP A 617 -6.46 -8.25 3.79
N TYR A 618 -7.33 -8.72 2.90
CA TYR A 618 -7.20 -10.06 2.30
C TYR A 618 -5.91 -10.22 1.48
N TRP A 619 -5.52 -9.17 0.74
CA TRP A 619 -4.26 -9.15 0.01
C TRP A 619 -3.07 -9.05 0.95
N MET A 620 -3.20 -8.31 2.05
CA MET A 620 -2.19 -8.30 3.11
C MET A 620 -1.95 -9.72 3.64
N ALA A 621 -3.02 -10.49 3.87
CA ALA A 621 -2.91 -11.87 4.35
C ALA A 621 -2.22 -12.78 3.32
N LYS A 622 -2.55 -12.64 2.03
CA LYS A 622 -1.88 -13.38 0.94
C LYS A 622 -0.40 -13.04 0.80
N ILE A 623 -0.05 -11.76 0.84
CA ILE A 623 1.33 -11.27 0.63
C ILE A 623 2.20 -11.60 1.86
N GLY A 624 1.66 -11.46 3.07
CA GLY A 624 2.36 -11.77 4.31
C GLY A 624 2.51 -13.26 4.61
N ASN A 625 1.81 -14.14 3.89
CA ASN A 625 1.76 -15.57 4.22
C ASN A 625 3.14 -16.25 4.06
N GLY A 626 3.64 -16.85 5.15
CA GLY A 626 4.96 -17.49 5.18
C GLY A 626 6.11 -16.53 5.43
N THR A 627 5.84 -15.28 5.83
CA THR A 627 6.90 -14.30 6.13
C THR A 627 7.47 -14.53 7.52
N SER A 628 8.79 -14.58 7.61
CA SER A 628 9.53 -14.64 8.88
C SER A 628 10.10 -13.26 9.25
N ILE A 629 9.86 -12.82 10.48
CA ILE A 629 10.28 -11.54 11.04
C ILE A 629 11.05 -11.83 12.34
N GLY A 630 12.38 -11.87 12.25
CA GLY A 630 13.19 -12.41 13.36
C GLY A 630 12.90 -13.91 13.52
N ASP A 631 12.63 -14.34 14.75
CA ASP A 631 12.31 -15.75 15.05
C ASP A 631 10.84 -16.12 14.80
N LEU A 632 9.98 -15.12 14.57
CA LEU A 632 8.54 -15.30 14.37
C LEU A 632 8.24 -15.56 12.89
N THR A 633 7.39 -16.57 12.62
CA THR A 633 6.86 -16.84 11.29
C THR A 633 5.34 -16.72 11.30
N PHE A 634 4.81 -15.99 10.33
CA PHE A 634 3.38 -15.70 10.20
C PHE A 634 2.77 -16.50 9.06
N HIS A 635 1.72 -17.27 9.37
CA HIS A 635 0.93 -17.98 8.37
C HIS A 635 -0.53 -17.57 8.44
N PHE A 636 -1.14 -17.37 7.27
CA PHE A 636 -2.53 -16.98 7.14
C PHE A 636 -3.31 -18.04 6.36
N TYR A 637 -4.41 -18.50 6.94
CA TYR A 637 -5.24 -19.56 6.35
C TYR A 637 -6.68 -19.10 6.21
N GLN A 638 -7.28 -19.43 5.06
CA GLN A 638 -8.71 -19.30 4.85
C GLN A 638 -9.41 -20.60 5.23
N ARG A 639 -10.37 -20.54 6.14
CA ARG A 639 -11.23 -21.67 6.54
C ARG A 639 -12.65 -21.40 6.08
N ARG A 640 -13.20 -22.32 5.28
CA ARG A 640 -14.59 -22.27 4.84
C ARG A 640 -15.43 -23.16 5.76
N LEU A 641 -16.28 -22.53 6.54
CA LEU A 641 -17.34 -23.17 7.33
C LEU A 641 -18.63 -23.15 6.49
N GLU A 642 -19.63 -23.94 6.87
CA GLU A 642 -20.89 -24.09 6.10
C GLU A 642 -21.54 -22.75 5.77
N ASP A 643 -21.57 -21.82 6.74
CA ASP A 643 -22.21 -20.50 6.57
C ASP A 643 -21.23 -19.32 6.52
N GLU A 644 -19.92 -19.52 6.66
CA GLU A 644 -18.96 -18.42 6.85
C GLU A 644 -17.55 -18.75 6.32
N VAL A 645 -16.87 -17.74 5.77
CA VAL A 645 -15.44 -17.79 5.50
C VAL A 645 -14.71 -17.04 6.61
N ARG A 646 -13.81 -17.73 7.34
CA ARG A 646 -12.95 -17.13 8.36
C ARG A 646 -11.50 -17.11 7.90
N PHE A 647 -10.77 -16.09 8.31
CA PHE A 647 -9.32 -16.02 8.14
C PHE A 647 -8.64 -16.14 9.49
N THR A 648 -7.64 -17.00 9.56
CA THR A 648 -6.93 -17.33 10.80
C THR A 648 -5.44 -17.07 10.63
N ARG A 649 -4.83 -16.42 11.63
CA ARG A 649 -3.39 -16.18 11.72
C ARG A 649 -2.79 -17.19 12.69
N ILE A 650 -1.76 -17.90 12.23
CA ILE A 650 -0.91 -18.74 13.05
C ILE A 650 0.46 -18.07 13.16
N VAL A 651 0.92 -17.85 14.38
CA VAL A 651 2.28 -17.35 14.65
C VAL A 651 3.08 -18.49 15.26
N SER A 652 4.25 -18.79 14.69
CA SER A 652 5.16 -19.81 15.19
C SER A 652 6.56 -19.25 15.41
N SER A 653 7.31 -19.88 16.33
CA SER A 653 8.73 -19.59 16.58
C SER A 653 9.49 -20.90 16.73
N GLY A 654 10.55 -21.11 15.94
CA GLY A 654 11.32 -22.35 15.95
C GLY A 654 10.46 -23.62 15.72
N GLY A 655 9.39 -23.52 14.92
CA GLY A 655 8.44 -24.63 14.66
C GLY A 655 7.36 -24.84 15.73
N LYS A 656 7.41 -24.13 16.87
CA LYS A 656 6.37 -24.18 17.91
C LYS A 656 5.32 -23.11 17.67
N MET A 657 4.04 -23.48 17.72
CA MET A 657 2.92 -22.55 17.61
C MET A 657 2.81 -21.69 18.88
N LEU A 658 2.77 -20.38 18.71
CA LEU A 658 2.61 -19.39 19.78
C LEU A 658 1.18 -18.84 19.86
N ALA A 659 0.54 -18.62 18.70
CA ALA A 659 -0.80 -18.05 18.62
C ALA A 659 -1.59 -18.62 17.42
N ASN A 660 -2.92 -18.66 17.56
CA ASN A 660 -3.85 -19.16 16.55
C ASN A 660 -5.17 -18.37 16.64
N ASP A 661 -5.20 -17.19 16.03
CA ASP A 661 -6.26 -16.21 16.20
C ASP A 661 -7.08 -16.04 14.93
N THR A 662 -8.39 -15.83 15.07
CA THR A 662 -9.23 -15.41 13.93
C THR A 662 -9.05 -13.92 13.71
N ILE A 663 -8.65 -13.54 12.49
CA ILE A 663 -8.32 -12.15 12.11
C ILE A 663 -9.40 -11.50 11.24
N ALA A 664 -10.28 -12.28 10.59
CA ALA A 664 -11.43 -11.75 9.86
C ALA A 664 -12.54 -12.80 9.72
N GLY A 665 -13.79 -12.34 9.63
CA GLY A 665 -15.00 -13.15 9.45
C GLY A 665 -16.10 -12.38 8.71
N LYS A 666 -17.37 -12.73 8.95
CA LYS A 666 -18.56 -12.10 8.34
C LYS A 666 -18.63 -10.59 8.51
N SER A 667 -18.18 -10.07 9.66
CA SER A 667 -18.19 -8.64 9.99
C SER A 667 -16.99 -7.86 9.44
N GLY A 668 -16.13 -8.51 8.65
CA GLY A 668 -14.88 -7.94 8.16
C GLY A 668 -13.70 -8.29 9.06
N ILE A 669 -12.70 -7.41 9.10
CA ILE A 669 -11.49 -7.59 9.90
C ILE A 669 -11.78 -7.42 11.40
N ALA A 670 -11.21 -8.30 12.22
CA ALA A 670 -11.41 -8.32 13.67
C ALA A 670 -10.45 -7.37 14.41
N ASP A 671 -10.87 -6.87 15.57
CA ASP A 671 -10.09 -6.03 16.49
C ASP A 671 -8.94 -6.77 17.20
N THR A 672 -8.83 -8.09 16.99
CA THR A 672 -7.65 -8.91 17.31
C THR A 672 -6.42 -8.53 16.49
N THR A 673 -6.61 -7.76 15.41
CA THR A 673 -5.57 -7.17 14.58
C THR A 673 -5.45 -5.67 14.85
N ILE A 674 -4.24 -5.12 14.71
CA ILE A 674 -4.02 -3.68 14.87
C ILE A 674 -4.80 -2.88 13.83
N LEU A 675 -4.95 -3.40 12.60
CA LEU A 675 -5.76 -2.77 11.56
C LEU A 675 -7.25 -2.72 11.95
N GLY A 676 -7.84 -3.84 12.38
CA GLY A 676 -9.24 -3.85 12.82
C GLY A 676 -9.47 -2.98 14.06
N LYS A 677 -8.52 -2.98 15.01
CA LYS A 677 -8.55 -2.12 16.20
C LYS A 677 -8.54 -0.64 15.80
N MET A 678 -7.62 -0.23 14.91
CA MET A 678 -7.57 1.16 14.40
C MET A 678 -8.89 1.54 13.70
N ILE A 679 -9.41 0.69 12.81
CA ILE A 679 -10.69 0.94 12.14
C ILE A 679 -11.80 1.21 13.17
N MET A 680 -11.98 0.33 14.15
CA MET A 680 -13.01 0.47 15.17
C MET A 680 -12.83 1.73 16.04
N MET A 681 -11.61 2.04 16.46
CA MET A 681 -11.29 3.26 17.21
C MET A 681 -11.68 4.54 16.44
N GLY A 682 -11.51 4.56 15.12
CA GLY A 682 -11.83 5.72 14.29
C GLY A 682 -13.33 5.85 13.96
N ILE A 683 -13.97 4.75 13.56
CA ILE A 683 -15.37 4.79 13.10
C ILE A 683 -16.37 4.75 14.26
N SER A 684 -16.02 4.09 15.37
CA SER A 684 -16.85 3.94 16.56
C SER A 684 -16.06 4.23 17.86
N PRO A 685 -15.73 5.51 18.14
CA PRO A 685 -14.97 5.89 19.32
C PRO A 685 -15.58 5.33 20.61
N GLY A 686 -14.73 4.75 21.47
CA GLY A 686 -15.15 4.12 22.73
C GLY A 686 -15.50 2.63 22.63
N SER A 687 -15.58 2.03 21.44
CA SER A 687 -15.80 0.58 21.32
C SER A 687 -14.57 -0.26 21.68
N THR A 688 -13.38 0.28 21.41
CA THR A 688 -12.09 -0.37 21.61
C THR A 688 -11.06 0.68 21.97
N GLU A 689 -10.10 0.33 22.82
CA GLU A 689 -8.97 1.20 23.17
C GLU A 689 -7.62 0.53 22.88
N SER A 690 -6.60 1.38 22.77
CA SER A 690 -5.20 1.02 22.62
C SER A 690 -4.36 1.89 23.54
N ASP A 691 -3.40 1.29 24.23
CA ASP A 691 -2.38 2.04 24.99
C ASP A 691 -1.19 2.46 24.11
N TYR A 692 -1.10 1.90 22.89
CA TYR A 692 0.02 2.09 21.97
C TYR A 692 -0.32 2.97 20.76
N LEU A 693 -1.60 3.28 20.54
CA LEU A 693 -2.07 4.06 19.40
C LEU A 693 -2.99 5.19 19.86
N GLU A 694 -2.67 6.40 19.43
CA GLU A 694 -3.48 7.60 19.67
C GLU A 694 -4.01 8.12 18.34
N ASN A 695 -5.34 8.29 18.20
CA ASN A 695 -5.92 8.90 17.01
C ASN A 695 -5.67 10.41 17.04
N VAL A 696 -4.83 10.90 16.13
CA VAL A 696 -4.43 12.32 16.05
C VAL A 696 -5.15 13.08 14.95
N PHE A 697 -5.71 12.37 13.96
CA PHE A 697 -6.51 12.98 12.90
C PHE A 697 -7.57 12.02 12.38
N THR A 698 -8.76 12.56 12.15
CA THR A 698 -9.89 11.87 11.53
C THR A 698 -10.51 12.78 10.49
N SER A 699 -10.63 12.29 9.26
CA SER A 699 -11.22 13.05 8.15
C SER A 699 -12.73 13.27 8.35
N ALA A 700 -13.35 14.15 7.54
CA ALA A 700 -14.76 14.54 7.69
C ALA A 700 -15.73 13.35 7.61
N ASN A 701 -15.52 12.42 6.66
CA ASN A 701 -16.33 11.20 6.57
C ASN A 701 -15.77 10.03 7.41
N ARG A 702 -14.70 10.28 8.18
CA ARG A 702 -13.93 9.25 8.89
C ARG A 702 -13.44 8.15 7.94
N PHE A 703 -13.02 8.53 6.74
CA PHE A 703 -12.45 7.61 5.77
C PHE A 703 -10.95 7.50 5.90
N VAL A 704 -10.26 8.60 6.22
CA VAL A 704 -8.82 8.58 6.47
C VAL A 704 -8.58 8.86 7.94
N LEU A 705 -7.82 7.98 8.57
CA LEU A 705 -7.50 8.01 9.99
C LEU A 705 -5.98 7.98 10.14
N VAL A 706 -5.44 8.87 10.97
CA VAL A 706 -4.00 8.92 11.27
C VAL A 706 -3.81 8.70 12.76
N TYR A 707 -2.99 7.71 13.10
CA TYR A 707 -2.65 7.34 14.45
C TYR A 707 -1.19 7.68 14.73
N LYS A 708 -0.90 8.21 15.91
CA LYS A 708 0.44 8.32 16.45
C LYS A 708 0.78 7.03 17.20
N VAL A 709 1.97 6.48 16.94
CA VAL A 709 2.47 5.28 17.61
C VAL A 709 3.19 5.67 18.89
N LEU A 710 2.76 5.10 20.01
CA LEU A 710 3.31 5.34 21.34
C LEU A 710 4.17 4.15 21.76
N TYR A 711 5.46 4.39 21.94
CA TYR A 711 6.41 3.38 22.41
C TYR A 711 6.53 3.46 23.93
N LEU A 712 5.65 2.74 24.63
CA LEU A 712 5.64 2.70 26.09
C LEU A 712 6.97 2.18 26.64
N LYS A 713 7.45 2.83 27.70
CA LYS A 713 8.65 2.45 28.44
C LYS A 713 8.28 1.66 29.70
N THR A 714 9.13 0.73 30.14
CA THR A 714 8.94 0.07 31.44
C THR A 714 9.75 0.82 32.49
N ALA A 715 9.09 1.31 33.53
CA ALA A 715 9.77 2.01 34.61
C ALA A 715 10.47 1.01 35.55
N ASN A 716 11.55 1.46 36.16
CA ASN A 716 12.24 0.73 37.21
C ASN A 716 11.57 1.05 38.55
N LEU A 717 10.80 0.09 39.06
CA LEU A 717 10.16 0.16 40.37
C LEU A 717 10.90 -0.73 41.36
N THR A 718 11.40 -0.14 42.46
CA THR A 718 12.13 -0.86 43.51
C THR A 718 11.41 -0.76 44.83
N LEU A 719 11.48 -1.82 45.64
CA LEU A 719 11.00 -1.85 47.01
C LEU A 719 12.04 -2.58 47.87
N GLU A 720 12.48 -1.95 48.95
CA GLU A 720 13.39 -2.53 49.93
C GLU A 720 12.80 -2.41 51.33
N LEU A 721 12.94 -3.51 52.09
CA LEU A 721 12.53 -3.59 53.48
C LEU A 721 13.76 -3.49 54.38
N SER A 722 13.68 -2.64 55.40
CA SER A 722 14.68 -2.57 56.46
C SER A 722 13.97 -2.28 57.79
N PRO A 723 13.94 -3.22 58.74
CA PRO A 723 14.53 -4.58 58.76
C PRO A 723 13.71 -5.65 57.99
N LYS A 724 14.28 -6.84 57.72
CA LYS A 724 13.57 -7.97 57.04
C LYS A 724 12.84 -8.92 58.00
N SER A 725 13.01 -8.73 59.30
CA SER A 725 12.27 -9.42 60.34
C SER A 725 11.94 -8.44 61.45
N ILE A 726 10.72 -8.50 61.94
CA ILE A 726 10.19 -7.67 63.03
C ILE A 726 9.43 -8.56 64.01
N THR A 727 9.17 -8.06 65.22
CA THR A 727 8.30 -8.71 66.18
C THR A 727 6.91 -8.07 66.15
N TYR A 728 5.85 -8.86 66.37
CA TYR A 728 4.49 -8.34 66.42
C TYR A 728 4.36 -7.15 67.38
N GLY A 729 3.82 -6.03 66.89
CA GLY A 729 3.75 -4.74 67.59
C GLY A 729 4.73 -3.69 67.05
N GLU A 730 5.77 -4.10 66.31
CA GLU A 730 6.68 -3.20 65.60
C GLU A 730 6.13 -2.83 64.21
N SER A 731 6.48 -1.63 63.73
CA SER A 731 6.15 -1.17 62.37
C SER A 731 7.31 -1.44 61.41
N ILE A 732 7.00 -1.94 60.21
CA ILE A 732 7.99 -2.06 59.13
C ILE A 732 7.93 -0.82 58.23
N ALA A 733 9.11 -0.30 57.87
CA ALA A 733 9.28 0.72 56.85
C ALA A 733 9.72 0.07 55.52
N ALA A 734 8.97 0.31 54.46
CA ALA A 734 9.29 -0.11 53.10
C ALA A 734 9.61 1.13 52.27
N LEU A 735 10.87 1.25 51.83
CA LEU A 735 11.34 2.35 50.99
C LEU A 735 11.42 1.87 49.55
N GLY A 736 10.89 2.65 48.63
CA GLY A 736 10.99 2.35 47.21
C GLY A 736 11.27 3.56 46.34
N GLN A 737 11.59 3.29 45.08
CA GLN A 737 11.88 4.31 44.07
C GLN A 737 11.20 3.94 42.76
N LEU A 738 10.68 4.95 42.06
CA LEU A 738 10.14 4.86 40.72
C LEU A 738 10.96 5.75 39.79
N LYS A 739 11.66 5.12 38.84
CA LYS A 739 12.51 5.79 37.86
C LYS A 739 12.17 5.36 36.44
N SER A 740 12.46 6.23 35.47
CA SER A 740 12.44 5.87 34.05
C SER A 740 13.50 4.77 33.76
N PRO A 741 13.43 4.07 32.61
CA PRO A 741 14.51 3.17 32.21
C PRO A 741 15.87 3.87 32.12
N GLU A 742 15.88 5.17 31.83
CA GLU A 742 17.09 6.00 31.78
C GLU A 742 17.58 6.48 33.16
N GLY A 743 16.85 6.17 34.23
CA GLY A 743 17.24 6.47 35.62
C GLY A 743 16.71 7.79 36.17
N GLU A 744 15.89 8.52 35.40
CA GLU A 744 15.27 9.77 35.85
C GLU A 744 14.11 9.51 36.84
N PRO A 745 13.98 10.30 37.92
CA PRO A 745 12.90 10.12 38.88
C PRO A 745 11.53 10.45 38.27
N ILE A 746 10.50 9.65 38.58
CA ILE A 746 9.12 9.90 38.14
C ILE A 746 8.29 10.40 39.35
N PRO A 747 8.05 11.72 39.49
CA PRO A 747 7.41 12.29 40.68
C PRO A 747 5.88 12.31 40.60
N GLY A 748 5.22 12.33 41.76
CA GLY A 748 3.77 12.52 41.90
C GLY A 748 2.91 11.38 41.36
N LYS A 749 3.45 10.17 41.22
CA LYS A 749 2.71 8.99 40.75
C LYS A 749 2.33 8.09 41.92
N GLU A 750 1.12 7.55 41.88
CA GLU A 750 0.57 6.67 42.91
C GLU A 750 1.11 5.24 42.75
N VAL A 751 1.85 4.75 43.73
CA VAL A 751 2.36 3.38 43.82
C VAL A 751 1.53 2.60 44.83
N ILE A 752 1.09 1.41 44.44
CA ILE A 752 0.31 0.49 45.27
C ILE A 752 1.28 -0.50 45.91
N VAL A 753 1.29 -0.60 47.25
CA VAL A 753 2.08 -1.61 47.96
C VAL A 753 1.15 -2.72 48.41
N GLU A 754 1.47 -3.96 48.04
CA GLU A 754 0.64 -5.13 48.26
C GLU A 754 1.43 -6.20 49.03
N SER A 755 0.75 -6.99 49.86
CA SER A 755 1.32 -8.13 50.57
C SER A 755 0.59 -9.43 50.25
N LEU A 756 1.30 -10.54 50.32
CA LEU A 756 0.78 -11.89 50.17
C LEU A 756 1.26 -12.71 51.36
N ARG A 757 0.32 -13.14 52.20
CA ARG A 757 0.63 -14.02 53.33
C ARG A 757 0.98 -15.42 52.84
N GLN A 758 1.93 -16.08 53.50
CA GLN A 758 2.32 -17.45 53.17
C GLN A 758 1.11 -18.40 53.21
N GLY A 759 0.81 -19.07 52.09
CA GLY A 759 -0.34 -19.95 51.94
C GLY A 759 -1.60 -19.29 51.36
N ALA A 760 -1.63 -17.97 51.20
CA ALA A 760 -2.71 -17.25 50.50
C ALA A 760 -2.49 -17.25 48.98
N THR A 761 -3.58 -17.13 48.21
CA THR A 761 -3.54 -17.03 46.74
C THR A 761 -3.82 -15.63 46.20
N THR A 762 -4.27 -14.70 47.06
CA THR A 762 -4.66 -13.33 46.70
C THR A 762 -3.79 -12.30 47.40
N TRP A 763 -3.33 -11.29 46.65
CA TRP A 763 -2.60 -10.14 47.18
C TRP A 763 -3.54 -9.18 47.89
N GLU A 764 -3.17 -8.71 49.08
CA GLU A 764 -3.89 -7.71 49.86
C GLU A 764 -3.21 -6.34 49.71
N GLU A 765 -3.98 -5.30 49.41
CA GLU A 765 -3.48 -3.92 49.31
C GLU A 765 -3.14 -3.40 50.71
N ILE A 766 -1.87 -3.05 50.94
CA ILE A 766 -1.41 -2.42 52.19
C ILE A 766 -1.80 -0.94 52.16
N THR A 767 -1.38 -0.21 51.12
CA THR A 767 -1.64 1.22 50.96
C THR A 767 -1.30 1.72 49.56
N ARG A 768 -1.66 2.97 49.27
CA ARG A 768 -1.32 3.75 48.09
C ARG A 768 -0.50 4.96 48.50
N VAL A 769 0.65 5.17 47.86
CA VAL A 769 1.59 6.25 48.19
C VAL A 769 2.05 6.98 46.95
N ASN A 770 2.08 8.31 47.01
CA ASN A 770 2.60 9.13 45.91
C ASN A 770 4.11 9.26 45.98
N THR A 771 4.78 9.18 44.83
CA THR A 771 6.23 9.39 44.73
C THR A 771 6.60 10.86 44.99
N SER A 772 7.71 11.07 45.68
CA SER A 772 8.30 12.39 45.95
C SER A 772 8.87 13.01 44.67
N ARG A 773 9.37 14.26 44.76
CA ARG A 773 10.09 14.92 43.64
C ARG A 773 11.30 14.11 43.14
N ASN A 774 11.87 13.26 44.01
CA ASN A 774 13.01 12.40 43.68
C ASN A 774 12.57 10.98 43.28
N GLY A 775 11.28 10.76 43.02
CA GLY A 775 10.72 9.46 42.65
C GLY A 775 10.67 8.45 43.80
N THR A 776 10.97 8.86 45.03
CA THR A 776 11.00 7.96 46.20
C THR A 776 9.65 7.89 46.91
N TYR A 777 9.34 6.76 47.54
CA TYR A 777 8.16 6.61 48.38
C TYR A 777 8.49 5.79 49.63
N LEU A 778 7.81 6.09 50.73
CA LEU A 778 7.99 5.43 52.02
C LEU A 778 6.63 4.96 52.53
N VAL A 779 6.54 3.69 52.90
CA VAL A 779 5.33 3.10 53.48
C VAL A 779 5.67 2.52 54.83
N THR A 780 4.81 2.78 55.81
CA THR A 780 4.86 2.16 57.14
C THR A 780 3.67 1.22 57.30
N TRP A 781 3.91 -0.01 57.75
CA TRP A 781 2.88 -1.03 57.92
C TRP A 781 3.06 -1.79 59.23
N ASN A 782 1.94 -2.15 59.89
CA ASN A 782 1.93 -2.89 61.15
C ASN A 782 1.24 -4.25 60.95
N PRO A 783 1.97 -5.26 60.46
CA PRO A 783 1.41 -6.58 60.16
C PRO A 783 1.13 -7.45 61.39
N GLN A 784 0.23 -8.41 61.23
CA GLN A 784 0.06 -9.51 62.17
C GLN A 784 1.20 -10.54 62.04
N ALA A 785 1.41 -11.41 63.03
CA ALA A 785 2.47 -12.41 62.99
C ALA A 785 2.32 -13.41 61.81
N GLY A 786 3.44 -13.75 61.20
CA GLY A 786 3.51 -14.63 60.03
C GLY A 786 4.56 -14.22 59.00
N ASN A 787 4.63 -14.99 57.93
CA ASN A 787 5.52 -14.72 56.80
C ASN A 787 4.73 -14.07 55.66
N TYR A 788 5.28 -13.00 55.08
CA TYR A 788 4.68 -12.25 53.99
C TYR A 788 5.66 -12.04 52.85
N SER A 789 5.17 -12.12 51.63
CA SER A 789 5.83 -11.58 50.45
C SER A 789 5.24 -10.20 50.15
N ILE A 790 6.08 -9.19 49.97
CA ILE A 790 5.68 -7.79 49.75
C ILE A 790 6.20 -7.35 48.38
N ARG A 791 5.39 -6.59 47.65
CA ARG A 791 5.78 -5.94 46.39
C ARG A 791 5.13 -4.58 46.24
N ALA A 792 5.72 -3.75 45.41
CA ALA A 792 5.09 -2.55 44.90
C ALA A 792 4.64 -2.76 43.46
N ARG A 793 3.53 -2.14 43.10
CA ARG A 793 2.93 -2.15 41.77
C ARG A 793 2.57 -0.72 41.38
N TRP A 794 3.02 -0.31 40.21
CA TRP A 794 2.63 0.94 39.60
C TRP A 794 1.90 0.63 38.29
N PRO A 795 0.63 1.05 38.13
CA PRO A 795 -0.19 0.72 36.94
C PRO A 795 0.37 1.30 35.63
N GLY A 796 1.37 2.18 35.69
CA GLY A 796 1.93 2.86 34.53
C GLY A 796 1.24 4.20 34.26
N GLU A 797 1.52 4.76 33.09
CA GLU A 797 0.94 6.01 32.63
C GLU A 797 0.59 5.88 31.15
N LYS A 798 -0.70 6.07 30.82
CA LYS A 798 -1.21 5.90 29.47
C LYS A 798 -0.39 6.74 28.49
N GLY A 799 0.12 6.09 27.45
CA GLY A 799 0.93 6.71 26.41
C GLY A 799 2.40 6.98 26.74
N ALA A 800 2.85 6.69 27.97
CA ALA A 800 4.25 6.88 28.37
C ALA A 800 4.89 5.62 28.99
N TYR A 801 4.22 4.97 29.94
CA TYR A 801 4.79 3.87 30.71
C TYR A 801 3.85 2.67 30.87
N THR A 802 4.40 1.46 30.80
CA THR A 802 3.68 0.21 31.12
C THR A 802 3.58 0.00 32.63
N GLU A 803 2.68 -0.91 33.04
CA GLU A 803 2.67 -1.42 34.42
C GLU A 803 4.07 -1.92 34.81
N SER A 804 4.49 -1.58 36.03
CA SER A 804 5.78 -1.94 36.59
C SER A 804 5.59 -2.56 37.97
N ILE A 805 6.24 -3.70 38.23
CA ILE A 805 6.15 -4.45 39.47
C ILE A 805 7.55 -4.59 40.05
N SER A 806 7.71 -4.32 41.35
CA SER A 806 9.00 -4.46 42.03
C SER A 806 9.36 -5.93 42.24
N PRO A 807 10.66 -6.25 42.42
CA PRO A 807 11.07 -7.55 42.97
C PRO A 807 10.37 -7.86 44.30
N LEU A 808 10.14 -9.14 44.56
CA LEU A 808 9.51 -9.62 45.79
C LEU A 808 10.46 -9.46 46.98
N GLN A 809 9.95 -8.90 48.08
CA GLN A 809 10.64 -8.84 49.38
C GLN A 809 9.96 -9.78 50.37
N GLN A 810 10.76 -10.49 51.17
CA GLN A 810 10.24 -11.39 52.21
C GLN A 810 10.30 -10.70 53.57
N LEU A 811 9.22 -10.80 54.35
CA LEU A 811 9.11 -10.29 55.71
C LEU A 811 8.68 -11.42 56.65
N THR A 812 9.43 -11.61 57.74
CA THR A 812 9.04 -12.51 58.83
C THR A 812 8.67 -11.70 60.06
N VAL A 813 7.40 -11.79 60.45
CA VAL A 813 6.86 -11.15 61.66
C VAL A 813 6.80 -12.21 62.75
N ASN A 814 7.78 -12.17 63.65
CA ASN A 814 7.87 -13.06 64.80
C ASN A 814 6.75 -12.77 65.79
N ARG A 815 6.26 -13.81 66.45
CA ARG A 815 5.29 -13.65 67.54
C ARG A 815 5.95 -12.92 68.72
N SER A 816 5.19 -12.03 69.36
CA SER A 816 5.64 -11.29 70.54
C SER A 816 5.48 -12.14 71.81
N SER A 817 6.23 -11.83 72.86
CA SER A 817 6.08 -12.46 74.18
C SER A 817 5.10 -11.67 75.04
N ALA A 818 4.14 -12.36 75.67
CA ALA A 818 3.26 -11.78 76.68
C ALA A 818 3.72 -12.22 78.08
N GLY A 819 3.67 -11.30 79.05
CA GLY A 819 3.83 -11.63 80.46
C GLY A 819 2.56 -12.29 81.00
N ILE A 820 2.69 -13.29 81.86
CA ILE A 820 1.58 -13.97 82.52
C ILE A 820 1.84 -14.02 84.03
N THR A 821 0.81 -13.70 84.80
CA THR A 821 0.83 -13.68 86.26
C THR A 821 -0.24 -14.62 86.79
N CYS A 822 0.05 -15.29 87.89
CA CYS A 822 -0.89 -16.13 88.62
C CYS A 822 -0.97 -15.57 90.05
N GLU A 823 -2.17 -15.32 90.55
CA GLU A 823 -2.41 -14.80 91.89
C GLU A 823 -3.44 -15.68 92.61
N LEU A 824 -3.18 -15.99 93.87
CA LEU A 824 -4.09 -16.73 94.74
C LEU A 824 -4.76 -15.76 95.70
N SER A 825 -6.06 -15.93 95.95
CA SER A 825 -6.78 -15.08 96.91
C SER A 825 -6.24 -15.22 98.34
N ASN A 826 -5.77 -16.41 98.71
CA ASN A 826 -5.11 -16.71 99.98
C ASN A 826 -3.88 -17.58 99.71
N SER A 827 -2.79 -17.34 100.45
CA SER A 827 -1.57 -18.18 100.44
C SER A 827 -1.61 -19.37 101.40
N THR A 828 -2.62 -19.42 102.28
CA THR A 828 -2.83 -20.52 103.24
C THR A 828 -4.32 -20.81 103.36
N ILE A 829 -4.71 -22.08 103.22
CA ILE A 829 -6.10 -22.55 103.33
C ILE A 829 -6.17 -23.89 104.10
N THR A 830 -7.36 -24.30 104.51
CA THR A 830 -7.60 -25.64 105.09
C THR A 830 -8.10 -26.59 104.01
N ILE A 831 -7.80 -27.89 104.11
CA ILE A 831 -8.28 -28.87 103.14
C ILE A 831 -9.82 -28.88 103.06
N GLY A 832 -10.35 -28.71 101.85
CA GLY A 832 -11.78 -28.55 101.56
C GLY A 832 -12.24 -27.10 101.35
N ASP A 833 -11.43 -26.09 101.66
CA ASP A 833 -11.71 -24.68 101.34
C ASP A 833 -11.41 -24.38 99.85
N GLU A 834 -12.18 -23.49 99.24
CA GLU A 834 -11.94 -23.00 97.87
C GLU A 834 -10.97 -21.82 97.86
N VAL A 835 -9.92 -21.88 97.03
CA VAL A 835 -9.08 -20.73 96.69
C VAL A 835 -9.47 -20.16 95.32
N ARG A 836 -9.59 -18.84 95.22
CA ARG A 836 -9.76 -18.17 93.93
C ARG A 836 -8.40 -17.95 93.31
N VAL A 837 -8.23 -18.44 92.09
CA VAL A 837 -7.05 -18.23 91.26
C VAL A 837 -7.38 -17.21 90.20
N ARG A 838 -6.60 -16.13 90.16
CA ARG A 838 -6.67 -15.10 89.13
C ARG A 838 -5.42 -15.18 88.27
N VAL A 839 -5.61 -15.35 86.97
CA VAL A 839 -4.54 -15.28 85.98
C VAL A 839 -4.69 -13.97 85.20
N GLY A 840 -3.61 -13.20 85.11
CA GLY A 840 -3.55 -11.96 84.35
C GLY A 840 -2.45 -12.00 83.29
N LEU A 841 -2.82 -11.75 82.04
CA LEU A 841 -1.88 -11.47 80.96
C LEU A 841 -1.55 -9.97 80.91
N SER A 842 -0.33 -9.64 80.52
CA SER A 842 0.11 -8.26 80.28
C SER A 842 -0.52 -7.63 79.02
N ILE A 843 -1.35 -8.39 78.31
CA ILE A 843 -2.02 -7.99 77.07
C ILE A 843 -3.52 -8.31 77.15
N PRO A 844 -4.40 -7.44 76.63
CA PRO A 844 -5.81 -7.74 76.50
C PRO A 844 -6.02 -8.70 75.31
N THR A 845 -6.34 -9.97 75.59
CA THR A 845 -6.66 -10.97 74.54
C THR A 845 -7.66 -12.00 75.04
N ASN A 846 -8.48 -12.51 74.12
CA ASN A 846 -9.38 -13.65 74.35
C ASN A 846 -8.85 -14.93 73.67
N GLU A 847 -7.69 -14.85 73.00
CA GLU A 847 -7.11 -15.95 72.25
C GLU A 847 -6.25 -16.86 73.13
N GLY A 848 -6.30 -18.17 72.85
CA GLY A 848 -5.53 -19.18 73.55
C GLY A 848 -6.13 -19.58 74.89
N ASN A 849 -5.77 -20.79 75.33
CA ASN A 849 -6.31 -21.38 76.55
C ASN A 849 -5.30 -21.23 77.68
N VAL A 850 -5.79 -20.97 78.89
CA VAL A 850 -4.99 -21.00 80.10
C VAL A 850 -5.24 -22.33 80.81
N THR A 851 -4.17 -23.08 81.05
CA THR A 851 -4.16 -24.29 81.85
C THR A 851 -3.53 -23.97 83.20
N LEU A 852 -4.33 -24.05 84.27
CA LEU A 852 -3.80 -24.02 85.62
C LEU A 852 -3.20 -25.37 85.96
N GLN A 853 -2.01 -25.38 86.55
CA GLN A 853 -1.31 -26.60 86.96
C GLN A 853 -0.85 -26.46 88.40
N TYR A 854 -0.80 -27.57 89.13
CA TYR A 854 -0.18 -27.64 90.46
C TYR A 854 0.84 -28.76 90.55
N ARG A 855 1.74 -28.66 91.54
CA ARG A 855 2.62 -29.75 91.94
C ARG A 855 2.84 -29.74 93.46
N VAL A 856 3.01 -30.91 94.05
CA VAL A 856 3.32 -31.10 95.47
C VAL A 856 4.79 -31.46 95.58
N GLU A 857 5.55 -30.75 96.42
CA GLU A 857 6.97 -31.03 96.77
C GLU A 857 7.86 -31.47 95.57
N ASP A 858 8.10 -30.53 94.64
CA ASP A 858 8.95 -30.71 93.44
C ASP A 858 8.55 -31.83 92.45
N GLY A 859 7.35 -32.42 92.58
CA GLY A 859 6.81 -33.38 91.62
C GLY A 859 6.47 -32.82 90.22
N GLU A 860 5.90 -33.66 89.35
CA GLU A 860 5.43 -33.25 88.02
C GLU A 860 4.21 -32.32 88.10
N TRP A 861 4.10 -31.39 87.15
CA TRP A 861 2.98 -30.47 87.05
C TRP A 861 1.72 -31.18 86.56
N THR A 862 0.68 -31.23 87.40
CA THR A 862 -0.63 -31.80 87.06
C THR A 862 -1.64 -30.71 86.71
N PRO A 863 -2.46 -30.87 85.66
CA PRO A 863 -3.45 -29.88 85.28
C PRO A 863 -4.64 -29.85 86.25
N ILE A 864 -5.00 -28.66 86.72
CA ILE A 864 -6.20 -28.39 87.53
C ILE A 864 -7.41 -28.19 86.63
N LYS A 865 -7.34 -27.17 85.76
CA LYS A 865 -8.47 -26.70 84.96
C LYS A 865 -7.96 -25.91 83.76
N VAL A 866 -8.67 -26.05 82.64
CA VAL A 866 -8.43 -25.26 81.43
C VAL A 866 -9.58 -24.27 81.27
N GLY A 867 -9.25 -23.02 80.95
CA GLY A 867 -10.24 -21.99 80.70
C GLY A 867 -9.85 -21.03 79.59
N LEU A 868 -10.86 -20.29 79.14
CA LEU A 868 -10.70 -19.22 78.15
C LEU A 868 -10.48 -17.90 78.87
N LEU A 869 -9.70 -17.03 78.24
CA LEU A 869 -9.45 -15.68 78.73
C LEU A 869 -10.62 -14.76 78.36
N GLU A 870 -10.99 -13.89 79.29
CA GLU A 870 -11.82 -12.72 79.03
C GLU A 870 -10.96 -11.47 79.24
N ASN A 871 -10.68 -10.78 78.14
CA ASN A 871 -9.88 -9.56 78.05
C ASN A 871 -8.51 -9.67 78.76
N GLY A 872 -7.80 -10.78 78.54
CA GLY A 872 -6.49 -11.04 79.14
C GLY A 872 -6.54 -11.53 80.60
N THR A 873 -7.73 -11.79 81.15
CA THR A 873 -7.88 -12.33 82.51
C THR A 873 -8.66 -13.64 82.53
N TYR A 874 -8.26 -14.55 83.41
CA TYR A 874 -8.99 -15.79 83.68
C TYR A 874 -9.14 -15.96 85.19
N LEU A 875 -10.37 -16.17 85.65
CA LEU A 875 -10.67 -16.28 87.07
C LEU A 875 -11.42 -17.58 87.34
N THR A 876 -10.95 -18.35 88.32
CA THR A 876 -11.60 -19.60 88.68
C THR A 876 -11.40 -19.93 90.15
N THR A 877 -12.19 -20.86 90.66
CA THR A 877 -12.00 -21.44 92.00
C THR A 877 -11.44 -22.85 91.88
N TRP A 878 -10.61 -23.21 92.84
CA TRP A 878 -10.04 -24.54 92.97
C TRP A 878 -10.00 -24.97 94.43
N SER A 879 -10.34 -26.23 94.70
CA SER A 879 -10.20 -26.86 96.02
C SER A 879 -9.13 -27.95 95.93
N PRO A 880 -7.98 -27.79 96.61
CA PRO A 880 -6.93 -28.81 96.61
C PRO A 880 -7.37 -30.07 97.36
N GLU A 881 -7.12 -31.24 96.77
CA GLU A 881 -7.46 -32.56 97.36
C GLU A 881 -6.34 -33.14 98.24
N ALA A 882 -5.18 -32.48 98.30
CA ALA A 882 -4.00 -32.90 99.06
C ALA A 882 -3.55 -31.82 100.05
N THR A 883 -3.01 -32.23 101.21
CA THR A 883 -2.39 -31.32 102.20
C THR A 883 -0.89 -31.15 101.93
N GLY A 884 -0.31 -30.01 102.31
CA GLY A 884 1.12 -29.72 102.13
C GLY A 884 1.40 -28.43 101.38
N ARG A 885 2.68 -28.23 101.01
CA ARG A 885 3.14 -27.08 100.23
C ARG A 885 2.92 -27.35 98.74
N ILE A 886 1.95 -26.67 98.15
CA ILE A 886 1.58 -26.82 96.75
C ILE A 886 2.04 -25.61 95.94
N GLU A 887 2.73 -25.84 94.83
CA GLU A 887 3.03 -24.78 93.87
C GLU A 887 1.99 -24.78 92.76
N VAL A 888 1.46 -23.60 92.43
CA VAL A 888 0.45 -23.39 91.39
C VAL A 888 1.00 -22.43 90.35
N ARG A 889 0.88 -22.78 89.07
CA ARG A 889 1.22 -21.88 87.96
C ARG A 889 0.14 -21.89 86.87
N ALA A 890 0.11 -20.82 86.10
CA ALA A 890 -0.70 -20.73 84.90
C ALA A 890 0.17 -20.91 83.65
N VAL A 891 -0.27 -21.73 82.70
CA VAL A 891 0.36 -21.88 81.39
C VAL A 891 -0.63 -21.47 80.32
N TRP A 892 -0.30 -20.44 79.55
CA TRP A 892 -1.09 -19.99 78.40
C TRP A 892 -0.54 -20.55 77.10
N SER A 893 -1.42 -21.09 76.25
CA SER A 893 -1.06 -21.71 74.97
C SER A 893 -0.52 -20.74 73.92
N GLY A 894 -0.55 -19.43 74.18
CA GLY A 894 -0.28 -18.40 73.17
C GLY A 894 -1.50 -18.13 72.29
N GLY A 895 -1.40 -17.07 71.49
CA GLY A 895 -2.40 -16.67 70.51
C GLY A 895 -1.85 -16.69 69.09
N PHE A 896 -2.61 -16.12 68.15
CA PHE A 896 -2.16 -16.02 66.76
C PHE A 896 -0.88 -15.18 66.62
N ASN A 897 -0.79 -14.10 67.40
CA ASN A 897 0.30 -13.11 67.37
C ASN A 897 1.35 -13.24 68.48
N TYR A 898 1.13 -14.13 69.44
CA TYR A 898 1.92 -14.18 70.68
C TYR A 898 2.38 -15.58 71.01
N ASN A 899 3.58 -15.71 71.58
CA ASN A 899 4.14 -16.99 71.99
C ASN A 899 3.44 -17.54 73.26
N PRO A 900 3.45 -18.87 73.45
CA PRO A 900 3.03 -19.47 74.73
C PRO A 900 3.86 -18.92 75.89
N ALA A 901 3.24 -18.78 77.07
CA ALA A 901 3.88 -18.23 78.26
C ALA A 901 3.44 -19.00 79.51
N ALA A 902 4.33 -19.12 80.50
CA ALA A 902 4.04 -19.72 81.80
C ALA A 902 4.36 -18.71 82.91
N SER A 903 3.51 -18.65 83.94
CA SER A 903 3.73 -17.77 85.09
C SER A 903 4.79 -18.36 86.00
N ASP A 904 5.39 -17.49 86.80
CA ASP A 904 6.14 -17.95 87.97
C ASP A 904 5.19 -18.74 88.91
N PRO A 905 5.67 -19.82 89.55
CA PRO A 905 4.89 -20.58 90.53
C PRO A 905 4.55 -19.75 91.77
N VAL A 906 3.29 -19.83 92.22
CA VAL A 906 2.84 -19.28 93.50
C VAL A 906 2.58 -20.41 94.49
N VAL A 907 3.00 -20.22 95.73
CA VAL A 907 2.91 -21.24 96.78
C VAL A 907 1.59 -21.11 97.55
N LEU A 908 0.88 -22.23 97.70
CA LEU A 908 -0.31 -22.41 98.53
C LEU A 908 0.00 -23.44 99.63
N GLU A 909 -0.11 -23.04 100.88
CA GLU A 909 -0.04 -23.98 102.02
C GLU A 909 -1.43 -24.50 102.38
N VAL A 910 -1.64 -25.81 102.25
CA VAL A 910 -2.92 -26.46 102.58
C VAL A 910 -2.77 -27.22 103.89
N LYS A 911 -3.41 -26.72 104.96
CA LYS A 911 -3.38 -27.32 106.29
C LYS A 911 -4.44 -28.43 106.43
N PRO A 912 -4.15 -29.52 107.17
CA PRO A 912 -5.17 -30.52 107.49
C PRO A 912 -6.29 -29.90 108.35
N LYS A 913 -7.51 -30.37 108.16
CA LYS A 913 -8.69 -29.96 108.92
C LYS A 913 -8.65 -30.71 110.26
N GLU A 914 -8.55 -29.98 111.37
CA GLU A 914 -8.59 -30.55 112.73
C GLU A 914 -9.94 -31.22 113.04
#